data_AF-A0A0D6KAB6-F1
#
_entry.id   AF-A0A0D6KAB6-F1
#
_cell.length_a   1.000
_cell.length_b   1.000
_cell.length_c   1.000
_cell.angle_alpha   90.00
_cell.angle_beta   90.00
_cell.angle_gamma   90.00
#
_symmetry.space_group_name_H-M   'P 1'
#
loop_
_entity.id
_entity.type
_entity.pdbx_description
1 polymer ?
#
loop_
_entity_poly.entity_id
_entity_poly.type
_entity_poly.pdbx_seq_one_letter_code
_entity_poly.pdbx_strand_id
1 'polypeptide(L)'
;MNTNGTNYAVLIGINTYKDSQHLRNLKYAEKDCQDLYEVLTNADTGIFLPQNVTLLLGENATTDNIHEVLYKEIVIKTTNKDTVLVYFSGHGFILGEQNRKAYLGTYDVDIANLLTKNRRLGLRMDELYEDVFSSSPAKCVLFILDSCHSGAFIPPLTKEINIGVSKIQTDEKLVDKGFFSKETGRVAIVSSPPDLPSYESKEFKNSIFTHYLLQGLQGGAIEQDTGEVTVDSLLTYIRNHAPSNQLPGRYGQDYGRIVIAKSSPGWVYENSQKRTISTNSKKTFNSQLTLNFVPLKNPFESYKDFIDNLVKLLEDDSPTSSIESRVLEAVRFTCDADFVGVIRQSNNDWIIRAQSNFKVEKISETTYLETVLSQIFPIISTNKNIFNRDYHGSSLVYEESETIKVFMFVPLPSKTTKDLMVVCGLNKNSPFLEEVYGRILGSLYSATYELTSVQISLLEATILDDLKKSYGYVSLEMYERRFQLFNNRLNEMVIHFQPILYLSPKRPYIYSWEALARAPENSSVPSDLFEAAELWGLKFMLELDKYFLKTAVTSYRKACNNTPGKQRPEDMQELAVNVYPQSLMHEAYFKAVKEVLLEEEFIQAEKLILEISEKLPLPDTLKVFRKELGNYVRDLKIGFAIDDFGVGHSSVNRLTGLNPAHVKIDRDILQQANLNPGSIDIICKFVLDLASEGRSHAPKVVIEGFDSTSPVTLGKLYKLGIRYVQGYTIGKAGNEIIRLEPQQYNYLKNIISCAD
;
A
#
# COMPACT_ATOMS: atom_id res chain seq x y z
N MET A 1 -13.39 10.35 -40.25
CA MET A 1 -13.56 9.82 -38.88
C MET A 1 -12.71 10.66 -37.96
N ASN A 2 -13.31 11.22 -36.91
CA ASN A 2 -12.66 12.21 -36.05
C ASN A 2 -11.41 11.60 -35.41
N THR A 3 -10.25 12.22 -35.62
CA THR A 3 -8.95 11.74 -35.12
C THR A 3 -8.71 12.14 -33.66
N ASN A 4 -9.57 12.99 -33.09
CA ASN A 4 -9.50 13.48 -31.72
C ASN A 4 -10.57 12.79 -30.84
N GLY A 5 -10.20 12.48 -29.60
CA GLY A 5 -11.11 11.91 -28.58
C GLY A 5 -12.24 12.86 -28.18
N THR A 6 -13.27 12.31 -27.56
CA THR A 6 -14.48 13.01 -27.11
C THR A 6 -14.50 13.15 -25.59
N ASN A 7 -14.98 14.28 -25.08
CA ASN A 7 -15.16 14.49 -23.64
C ASN A 7 -16.63 14.29 -23.26
N TYR A 8 -16.87 13.41 -22.28
CA TYR A 8 -18.18 13.09 -21.73
C TYR A 8 -18.24 13.46 -20.25
N ALA A 9 -19.39 13.94 -19.78
CA ALA A 9 -19.58 14.18 -18.36
C ALA A 9 -20.94 13.71 -17.85
N VAL A 10 -20.97 13.22 -16.61
CA VAL A 10 -22.20 12.91 -15.86
C VAL A 10 -22.15 13.69 -14.56
N LEU A 11 -23.09 14.61 -14.36
CA LEU A 11 -23.16 15.46 -13.17
C LEU A 11 -24.42 15.11 -12.37
N ILE A 12 -24.22 14.72 -11.12
CA ILE A 12 -25.24 14.17 -10.23
C ILE A 12 -25.39 15.10 -9.03
N GLY A 13 -26.58 15.68 -8.86
CA GLY A 13 -26.85 16.66 -7.81
C GLY A 13 -28.16 16.39 -7.08
N ILE A 14 -28.14 16.29 -5.75
CA ILE A 14 -29.32 15.88 -4.98
C ILE A 14 -29.54 16.80 -3.79
N ASN A 15 -30.59 17.63 -3.85
CA ASN A 15 -31.00 18.45 -2.73
C ASN A 15 -31.86 17.69 -1.72
N THR A 16 -32.80 16.88 -2.21
CA THR A 16 -33.82 16.22 -1.38
C THR A 16 -33.72 14.70 -1.46
N TYR A 17 -34.03 14.02 -0.36
CA TYR A 17 -33.93 12.56 -0.23
C TYR A 17 -35.28 11.99 0.25
N LYS A 18 -35.68 10.81 -0.23
CA LYS A 18 -36.87 10.10 0.26
C LYS A 18 -36.74 9.77 1.75
N ASP A 19 -35.55 9.37 2.19
CA ASP A 19 -35.22 9.20 3.60
C ASP A 19 -34.81 10.54 4.25
N SER A 20 -35.76 11.46 4.31
CA SER A 20 -35.57 12.78 4.94
C SER A 20 -35.44 12.72 6.47
N GLN A 21 -35.60 11.52 7.06
CA GLN A 21 -35.45 11.31 8.50
C GLN A 21 -33.98 11.20 8.89
N HIS A 22 -33.17 10.58 8.04
CA HIS A 22 -31.73 10.36 8.29
C HIS A 22 -30.83 11.30 7.48
N LEU A 23 -31.27 11.76 6.30
CA LEU A 23 -30.55 12.72 5.48
C LEU A 23 -31.28 14.06 5.44
N ARG A 24 -30.62 15.11 5.92
CA ARG A 24 -31.15 16.48 5.81
C ARG A 24 -31.15 16.93 4.34
N ASN A 25 -32.13 17.74 3.95
CA ASN A 25 -32.10 18.34 2.63
C ASN A 25 -30.95 19.36 2.51
N LEU A 26 -30.28 19.35 1.36
CA LEU A 26 -29.33 20.35 0.90
C LEU A 26 -30.05 21.44 0.10
N LYS A 27 -29.36 22.52 -0.25
CA LYS A 27 -29.95 23.68 -0.95
C LYS A 27 -29.37 23.91 -2.34
N TYR A 28 -28.13 23.53 -2.57
CA TYR A 28 -27.34 23.95 -3.71
C TYR A 28 -26.71 22.79 -4.47
N ALA A 29 -26.84 21.53 -4.04
CA ALA A 29 -26.24 20.38 -4.73
C ALA A 29 -26.71 20.24 -6.19
N GLU A 30 -27.99 20.48 -6.47
CA GLU A 30 -28.49 20.50 -7.85
C GLU A 30 -27.98 21.72 -8.64
N LYS A 31 -27.83 22.86 -7.95
CA LYS A 31 -27.32 24.10 -8.55
C LYS A 31 -25.82 23.98 -8.86
N ASP A 32 -25.04 23.31 -8.02
CA ASP A 32 -23.64 22.99 -8.24
C ASP A 32 -23.45 22.25 -9.58
N CYS A 33 -24.32 21.28 -9.87
CA CYS A 33 -24.31 20.57 -11.15
C CYS A 33 -24.74 21.44 -12.33
N GLN A 34 -25.71 22.33 -12.14
CA GLN A 34 -26.17 23.25 -13.19
C GLN A 34 -25.08 24.27 -13.55
N ASP A 35 -24.45 24.89 -12.55
CA ASP A 35 -23.38 25.86 -12.79
C ASP A 35 -22.15 25.17 -13.42
N LEU A 36 -21.81 23.95 -12.98
CA LEU A 36 -20.73 23.18 -13.58
C LEU A 36 -21.05 22.79 -15.03
N TYR A 37 -22.29 22.42 -15.34
CA TYR A 37 -22.73 22.20 -16.71
C TYR A 37 -22.49 23.44 -17.58
N GLU A 38 -22.87 24.63 -17.10
CA GLU A 38 -22.66 25.88 -17.83
C GLU A 38 -21.17 26.15 -18.11
N VAL A 39 -20.29 25.91 -17.12
CA VAL A 39 -18.84 26.11 -17.27
C VAL A 39 -18.22 25.08 -18.22
N LEU A 40 -18.55 23.80 -18.09
CA LEU A 40 -17.98 22.73 -18.90
C LEU A 40 -18.39 22.82 -20.38
N THR A 41 -19.58 23.39 -20.66
CA THR A 41 -20.16 23.51 -22.00
C THR A 41 -20.07 24.91 -22.60
N ASN A 42 -19.48 25.87 -21.88
CA ASN A 42 -19.26 27.22 -22.35
C ASN A 42 -18.38 27.21 -23.61
N ALA A 43 -18.76 27.97 -24.64
CA ALA A 43 -18.05 27.97 -25.92
C ALA A 43 -16.62 28.56 -25.85
N ASP A 44 -16.35 29.43 -24.88
CA ASP A 44 -15.07 30.13 -24.73
C ASP A 44 -14.10 29.42 -23.78
N THR A 45 -14.63 28.70 -22.78
CA THR A 45 -13.83 28.05 -21.72
C THR A 45 -13.94 26.51 -21.66
N GLY A 46 -15.06 25.97 -22.10
CA GLY A 46 -15.41 24.56 -21.96
C GLY A 46 -14.84 23.67 -23.07
N ILE A 47 -14.55 22.41 -22.73
CA ILE A 47 -14.10 21.39 -23.70
C ILE A 47 -15.12 20.27 -23.90
N PHE A 48 -16.30 20.36 -23.27
CA PHE A 48 -17.36 19.38 -23.35
C PHE A 48 -18.50 19.90 -24.23
N LEU A 49 -18.95 19.11 -25.19
CA LEU A 49 -20.13 19.47 -25.97
C LEU A 49 -21.39 19.29 -25.11
N PRO A 50 -22.39 20.20 -25.17
CA PRO A 50 -23.63 20.09 -24.41
C PRO A 50 -24.30 18.71 -24.50
N GLN A 51 -24.34 18.12 -25.69
CA GLN A 51 -24.92 16.79 -25.95
C GLN A 51 -24.15 15.61 -25.31
N ASN A 52 -22.96 15.84 -24.77
CA ASN A 52 -22.12 14.86 -24.11
C ASN A 52 -22.09 15.03 -22.59
N VAL A 53 -22.84 15.99 -22.04
CA VAL A 53 -22.96 16.22 -20.60
C VAL A 53 -24.37 15.83 -20.15
N THR A 54 -24.46 14.84 -19.26
CA THR A 54 -25.73 14.35 -18.71
C THR A 54 -25.93 14.89 -17.30
N LEU A 55 -27.10 15.47 -17.03
CA LEU A 55 -27.51 15.96 -15.72
C LEU A 55 -28.49 14.98 -15.06
N LEU A 56 -28.17 14.51 -13.86
CA LEU A 56 -29.06 13.73 -13.00
C LEU A 56 -29.34 14.52 -11.72
N LEU A 57 -30.51 15.16 -11.67
CA LEU A 57 -30.87 16.08 -10.60
C LEU A 57 -32.07 15.57 -9.80
N GLY A 58 -32.02 15.72 -8.48
CA GLY A 58 -33.15 15.50 -7.57
C GLY A 58 -33.81 14.15 -7.76
N GLU A 59 -35.13 14.13 -8.01
CA GLU A 59 -35.90 12.89 -8.17
C GLU A 59 -35.47 11.98 -9.33
N ASN A 60 -34.75 12.52 -10.31
CA ASN A 60 -34.19 11.74 -11.40
C ASN A 60 -32.87 11.04 -11.01
N ALA A 61 -32.23 11.43 -9.91
CA ALA A 61 -31.00 10.85 -9.41
C ALA A 61 -31.30 9.67 -8.46
N THR A 62 -32.11 8.71 -8.93
CA THR A 62 -32.34 7.43 -8.24
C THR A 62 -31.13 6.50 -8.39
N THR A 63 -31.00 5.52 -7.51
CA THR A 63 -29.90 4.54 -7.59
C THR A 63 -29.88 3.85 -8.95
N ASP A 64 -31.02 3.33 -9.39
CA ASP A 64 -31.13 2.63 -10.67
C ASP A 64 -30.80 3.54 -11.86
N ASN A 65 -31.31 4.78 -11.88
CA ASN A 65 -31.06 5.68 -13.01
C ASN A 65 -29.61 6.17 -13.06
N ILE A 66 -28.98 6.41 -11.90
CA ILE A 66 -27.56 6.76 -11.85
C ILE A 66 -26.71 5.60 -12.37
N HIS A 67 -26.97 4.36 -11.93
CA HIS A 67 -26.25 3.20 -12.45
C HIS A 67 -26.47 3.01 -13.95
N GLU A 68 -27.70 3.12 -14.44
CA GLU A 68 -28.01 2.99 -15.87
C GLU A 68 -27.24 4.02 -16.71
N VAL A 69 -27.24 5.29 -16.29
CA VAL A 69 -26.56 6.36 -17.00
C VAL A 69 -25.05 6.24 -16.93
N LEU A 70 -24.47 5.96 -15.75
CA LEU A 70 -23.02 5.75 -15.64
C LEU A 70 -22.59 4.57 -16.52
N TYR A 71 -23.31 3.46 -16.50
CA TYR A 71 -22.99 2.30 -17.33
C TYR A 71 -23.12 2.62 -18.83
N LYS A 72 -24.21 3.27 -19.23
CA LYS A 72 -24.47 3.62 -20.64
C LYS A 72 -23.51 4.67 -21.18
N GLU A 73 -23.34 5.78 -20.48
CA GLU A 73 -22.60 6.95 -20.96
C GLU A 73 -21.09 6.85 -20.73
N ILE A 74 -20.64 6.03 -19.77
CA ILE A 74 -19.21 5.89 -19.44
C ILE A 74 -18.69 4.54 -19.91
N VAL A 75 -19.31 3.45 -19.48
CA VAL A 75 -18.77 2.10 -19.71
C VAL A 75 -19.05 1.60 -21.14
N ILE A 76 -20.25 1.86 -21.68
CA ILE A 76 -20.63 1.40 -23.02
C ILE A 76 -20.20 2.36 -24.12
N LYS A 77 -20.43 3.67 -23.94
CA LYS A 77 -20.32 4.67 -25.01
C LYS A 77 -18.89 5.13 -25.31
N THR A 78 -17.97 5.04 -24.35
CA THR A 78 -16.64 5.64 -24.46
C THR A 78 -15.56 4.67 -24.97
N THR A 79 -14.42 5.22 -25.39
CA THR A 79 -13.29 4.52 -26.00
C THR A 79 -11.98 5.00 -25.41
N ASN A 80 -10.87 4.31 -25.67
CA ASN A 80 -9.52 4.64 -25.17
C ASN A 80 -8.90 5.95 -25.73
N LYS A 81 -9.71 6.80 -26.36
CA LYS A 81 -9.35 8.16 -26.78
C LYS A 81 -10.10 9.22 -25.99
N ASP A 82 -11.16 8.84 -25.31
CA ASP A 82 -12.13 9.74 -24.69
C ASP A 82 -11.73 10.12 -23.27
N THR A 83 -12.24 11.26 -22.80
CA THR A 83 -12.15 11.69 -21.40
C THR A 83 -13.53 11.66 -20.78
N VAL A 84 -13.64 11.11 -19.58
CA VAL A 84 -14.87 11.05 -18.80
C VAL A 84 -14.71 11.87 -17.53
N LEU A 85 -15.71 12.69 -17.22
CA LEU A 85 -15.84 13.39 -15.95
C LEU A 85 -17.11 12.92 -15.24
N VAL A 86 -17.00 12.46 -14.00
CA VAL A 86 -18.16 12.21 -13.12
C VAL A 86 -18.09 13.18 -11.98
N TYR A 87 -19.14 13.97 -11.82
CA TYR A 87 -19.26 14.90 -10.70
C TYR A 87 -20.46 14.50 -9.83
N PHE A 88 -20.25 14.46 -8.52
CA PHE A 88 -21.32 14.20 -7.56
C PHE A 88 -21.35 15.31 -6.51
N SER A 89 -22.51 15.91 -6.28
CA SER A 89 -22.80 16.81 -5.15
C SER A 89 -23.99 16.29 -4.35
N GLY A 90 -23.78 16.02 -3.06
CA GLY A 90 -24.79 15.42 -2.20
C GLY A 90 -24.24 14.90 -0.87
N HIS A 91 -25.01 14.07 -0.18
CA HIS A 91 -24.53 13.40 1.04
C HIS A 91 -23.64 12.21 0.73
N GLY A 92 -22.61 12.03 1.55
CA GLY A 92 -21.87 10.79 1.65
C GLY A 92 -21.85 10.36 3.12
N PHE A 93 -21.91 9.05 3.34
CA PHE A 93 -22.02 8.48 4.68
C PHE A 93 -21.43 7.06 4.75
N ILE A 94 -21.09 6.62 5.96
CA ILE A 94 -20.49 5.30 6.21
C ILE A 94 -21.47 4.47 7.05
N LEU A 95 -21.74 3.23 6.61
CA LEU A 95 -22.60 2.28 7.32
C LEU A 95 -21.83 1.00 7.71
N GLY A 96 -22.17 0.43 8.87
CA GLY A 96 -21.65 -0.85 9.37
C GLY A 96 -20.64 -0.71 10.51
N GLU A 97 -20.82 -1.48 11.60
CA GLU A 97 -19.94 -1.42 12.79
C GLU A 97 -18.62 -2.19 12.60
N GLN A 98 -18.65 -3.35 11.91
CA GLN A 98 -17.48 -4.22 11.72
C GLN A 98 -16.89 -4.16 10.31
N ASN A 99 -17.66 -3.71 9.31
CA ASN A 99 -17.26 -3.66 7.91
C ASN A 99 -17.78 -2.34 7.30
N ARG A 100 -17.20 -1.23 7.76
CA ARG A 100 -17.60 0.15 7.40
C ARG A 100 -17.55 0.33 5.87
N LYS A 101 -18.70 0.53 5.23
CA LYS A 101 -18.83 0.79 3.79
C LYS A 101 -19.30 2.21 3.54
N ALA A 102 -18.65 2.90 2.61
CA ALA A 102 -18.98 4.27 2.22
C ALA A 102 -19.99 4.29 1.07
N TYR A 103 -20.93 5.23 1.15
CA TYR A 103 -22.01 5.41 0.20
C TYR A 103 -22.12 6.88 -0.21
N LEU A 104 -22.52 7.12 -1.46
CA LEU A 104 -23.10 8.37 -1.91
C LEU A 104 -24.63 8.24 -1.86
N GLY A 105 -25.29 9.20 -1.22
CA GLY A 105 -26.74 9.20 -1.05
C GLY A 105 -27.45 9.53 -2.36
N THR A 106 -28.32 8.64 -2.81
CA THR A 106 -29.22 8.86 -3.96
C THR A 106 -30.55 9.41 -3.51
N TYR A 107 -31.37 9.93 -4.43
CA TYR A 107 -32.70 10.42 -4.10
C TYR A 107 -33.56 9.39 -3.34
N ASP A 108 -33.48 8.12 -3.76
CA ASP A 108 -34.28 7.01 -3.25
C ASP A 108 -33.58 6.15 -2.18
N VAL A 109 -32.46 6.64 -1.63
CA VAL A 109 -31.73 5.95 -0.56
C VAL A 109 -32.64 5.73 0.65
N ASP A 110 -32.53 4.55 1.25
CA ASP A 110 -33.23 4.17 2.48
C ASP A 110 -32.22 3.60 3.48
N ILE A 111 -31.79 4.42 4.43
CA ILE A 111 -30.69 4.09 5.34
C ILE A 111 -31.09 2.96 6.29
N ALA A 112 -32.36 2.90 6.69
CA ALA A 112 -32.88 1.84 7.57
C ALA A 112 -32.87 0.47 6.88
N ASN A 113 -33.23 0.41 5.60
CA ASN A 113 -33.25 -0.84 4.82
C ASN A 113 -31.86 -1.26 4.30
N LEU A 114 -30.93 -0.32 4.10
CA LEU A 114 -29.53 -0.62 3.79
C LEU A 114 -28.84 -1.45 4.89
N LEU A 115 -29.22 -1.26 6.15
CA LEU A 115 -28.67 -2.00 7.30
C LEU A 115 -29.27 -3.41 7.47
N THR A 116 -30.46 -3.66 6.92
CA THR A 116 -31.27 -4.83 7.33
C THR A 116 -31.57 -5.83 6.22
N LYS A 117 -31.85 -5.45 4.96
CA LYS A 117 -32.33 -6.42 3.95
C LYS A 117 -32.03 -6.15 2.47
N ASN A 118 -31.59 -4.96 2.04
CA ASN A 118 -31.50 -4.68 0.58
C ASN A 118 -30.30 -3.78 0.22
N ARG A 119 -29.30 -4.34 -0.48
CA ARG A 119 -28.02 -3.66 -0.81
C ARG A 119 -28.07 -2.72 -2.02
N ARG A 120 -29.24 -2.47 -2.62
CA ARG A 120 -29.40 -1.75 -3.91
C ARG A 120 -29.93 -0.31 -3.81
N LEU A 121 -30.20 0.23 -2.63
CA LEU A 121 -30.81 1.56 -2.47
C LEU A 121 -29.79 2.58 -1.94
N GLY A 122 -28.77 2.85 -2.75
CA GLY A 122 -27.67 3.77 -2.47
C GLY A 122 -26.44 3.42 -3.31
N LEU A 123 -25.60 4.41 -3.65
CA LEU A 123 -24.41 4.17 -4.47
C LEU A 123 -23.24 3.79 -3.57
N ARG A 124 -22.86 2.51 -3.56
CA ARG A 124 -21.68 2.07 -2.81
C ARG A 124 -20.42 2.54 -3.53
N MET A 125 -19.53 3.21 -2.81
CA MET A 125 -18.35 3.83 -3.43
C MET A 125 -17.34 2.80 -3.97
N ASP A 126 -17.25 1.61 -3.36
CA ASP A 126 -16.41 0.52 -3.87
C ASP A 126 -16.95 -0.06 -5.18
N GLU A 127 -18.27 -0.15 -5.36
CA GLU A 127 -18.91 -0.54 -6.63
C GLU A 127 -18.68 0.52 -7.70
N LEU A 128 -18.82 1.81 -7.36
CA LEU A 128 -18.50 2.90 -8.30
C LEU A 128 -17.02 2.90 -8.70
N TYR A 129 -16.13 2.57 -7.77
CA TYR A 129 -14.70 2.42 -8.05
C TYR A 129 -14.46 1.27 -9.04
N GLU A 130 -14.98 0.07 -8.78
CA GLU A 130 -14.75 -1.09 -9.63
C GLU A 130 -15.46 -0.99 -10.99
N ASP A 131 -16.77 -0.71 -10.97
CA ASP A 131 -17.64 -0.83 -12.15
C ASP A 131 -17.52 0.34 -13.12
N VAL A 132 -17.09 1.51 -12.63
CA VAL A 132 -17.05 2.74 -13.43
C VAL A 132 -15.65 3.35 -13.48
N PHE A 133 -15.01 3.59 -12.34
CA PHE A 133 -13.71 4.25 -12.31
C PHE A 133 -12.58 3.38 -12.90
N SER A 134 -12.48 2.14 -12.44
CA SER A 134 -11.48 1.16 -12.89
C SER A 134 -11.85 0.55 -14.24
N SER A 135 -13.10 0.13 -14.43
CA SER A 135 -13.54 -0.61 -15.62
C SER A 135 -13.83 0.25 -16.86
N SER A 136 -13.85 1.58 -16.76
CA SER A 136 -14.16 2.45 -17.89
C SER A 136 -13.15 2.31 -19.04
N PRO A 137 -13.63 2.27 -20.29
CA PRO A 137 -12.78 2.17 -21.47
C PRO A 137 -12.07 3.48 -21.85
N ALA A 138 -12.40 4.59 -21.19
CA ALA A 138 -11.88 5.92 -21.48
C ALA A 138 -10.36 6.03 -21.30
N LYS A 139 -9.74 6.92 -22.08
CA LYS A 139 -8.32 7.29 -21.89
C LYS A 139 -8.13 7.94 -20.53
N CYS A 140 -9.00 8.90 -20.21
CA CYS A 140 -8.98 9.61 -18.94
C CYS A 140 -10.33 9.47 -18.22
N VAL A 141 -10.28 9.17 -16.92
CA VAL A 141 -11.47 9.15 -16.05
C VAL A 141 -11.21 10.05 -14.86
N LEU A 142 -12.01 11.10 -14.72
CA LEU A 142 -11.94 12.06 -13.62
C LEU A 142 -13.21 11.97 -12.79
N PHE A 143 -13.08 11.59 -11.53
CA PHE A 143 -14.17 11.70 -10.55
C PHE A 143 -13.96 12.95 -9.71
N ILE A 144 -15.01 13.72 -9.49
CA ILE A 144 -15.02 14.87 -8.58
C ILE A 144 -16.18 14.67 -7.61
N LEU A 145 -15.87 14.39 -6.35
CA LEU A 145 -16.85 14.03 -5.33
C LEU A 145 -16.94 15.14 -4.28
N ASP A 146 -18.07 15.84 -4.27
CA ASP A 146 -18.43 16.89 -3.34
C ASP A 146 -19.46 16.39 -2.33
N SER A 147 -18.98 15.62 -1.36
CA SER A 147 -19.81 14.99 -0.33
C SER A 147 -19.00 14.72 0.93
N CYS A 148 -19.63 14.72 2.10
CA CYS A 148 -18.98 14.25 3.33
C CYS A 148 -18.45 12.81 3.16
N HIS A 149 -17.28 12.49 3.73
CA HIS A 149 -16.67 11.15 3.66
C HIS A 149 -16.31 10.64 2.24
N SER A 150 -16.24 11.52 1.23
CA SER A 150 -15.76 11.20 -0.12
C SER A 150 -14.35 10.60 -0.16
N GLY A 151 -13.53 10.83 0.86
CA GLY A 151 -12.20 10.21 0.99
C GLY A 151 -12.23 8.68 1.23
N ALA A 152 -13.39 8.09 1.56
CA ALA A 152 -13.59 6.64 1.63
C ALA A 152 -13.95 6.00 0.27
N PHE A 153 -13.87 6.78 -0.82
CA PHE A 153 -14.12 6.32 -2.19
C PHE A 153 -13.11 5.29 -2.67
N ILE A 154 -11.90 5.32 -2.13
CA ILE A 154 -10.84 4.37 -2.48
C ILE A 154 -10.74 3.29 -1.41
N PRO A 155 -10.80 2.00 -1.80
CA PRO A 155 -10.66 0.90 -0.85
C PRO A 155 -9.37 1.05 -0.03
N PRO A 156 -9.40 0.84 1.30
CA PRO A 156 -8.19 0.66 2.07
C PRO A 156 -7.48 -0.59 1.54
N LEU A 157 -6.28 -0.43 0.97
CA LEU A 157 -5.38 -1.54 0.70
C LEU A 157 -4.84 -2.06 2.04
N THR A 158 -5.68 -2.75 2.83
CA THR A 158 -5.38 -3.68 3.94
C THR A 158 -6.57 -3.79 4.90
N LYS A 159 -7.31 -4.92 4.82
CA LYS A 159 -7.82 -5.68 5.99
C LYS A 159 -8.54 -6.94 5.53
N GLU A 160 -7.94 -8.08 5.82
CA GLU A 160 -8.57 -9.40 5.80
C GLU A 160 -9.79 -9.41 6.74
N ILE A 161 -10.95 -9.88 6.24
CA ILE A 161 -12.01 -10.44 7.07
C ILE A 161 -12.37 -11.81 6.50
N ASN A 162 -12.00 -12.84 7.25
CA ASN A 162 -12.40 -14.23 7.07
C ASN A 162 -13.91 -14.40 7.34
N ILE A 163 -14.75 -14.59 6.32
CA ILE A 163 -16.00 -15.37 6.41
C ILE A 163 -16.28 -16.09 5.07
N GLY A 164 -16.12 -17.43 5.09
CA GLY A 164 -16.90 -18.45 4.36
C GLY A 164 -17.41 -18.21 2.93
N VAL A 165 -16.72 -18.83 1.96
CA VAL A 165 -17.18 -19.40 0.67
C VAL A 165 -18.51 -18.88 0.07
N SER A 166 -18.43 -18.11 -1.02
CA SER A 166 -18.98 -18.49 -2.34
C SER A 166 -18.67 -17.46 -3.45
N LYS A 167 -18.10 -18.00 -4.53
CA LYS A 167 -17.85 -17.46 -5.87
C LYS A 167 -18.60 -16.16 -6.24
N ILE A 168 -17.84 -15.13 -6.59
CA ILE A 168 -18.19 -14.23 -7.70
C ILE A 168 -17.02 -14.29 -8.69
N GLN A 169 -17.32 -14.82 -9.87
CA GLN A 169 -16.43 -14.85 -11.03
C GLN A 169 -16.11 -13.41 -11.44
N THR A 170 -14.86 -13.00 -11.35
CA THR A 170 -14.38 -11.81 -12.06
C THR A 170 -14.11 -12.20 -13.51
N ASP A 171 -14.90 -11.60 -14.41
CA ASP A 171 -14.81 -11.79 -15.86
C ASP A 171 -13.45 -11.31 -16.39
N GLU A 172 -12.57 -12.25 -16.71
CA GLU A 172 -11.25 -12.10 -17.38
C GLU A 172 -11.32 -11.52 -18.82
N LYS A 173 -12.32 -10.71 -19.18
CA LYS A 173 -12.52 -10.23 -20.56
C LYS A 173 -12.18 -8.76 -20.80
N LEU A 174 -11.88 -7.97 -19.77
CA LEU A 174 -11.70 -6.51 -19.93
C LEU A 174 -10.26 -6.09 -20.23
N VAL A 175 -9.24 -6.79 -19.74
CA VAL A 175 -7.83 -6.38 -19.95
C VAL A 175 -7.31 -6.73 -21.36
N ASP A 176 -7.92 -7.73 -22.01
CA ASP A 176 -7.49 -8.27 -23.31
C ASP A 176 -7.86 -7.38 -24.53
N LYS A 177 -8.34 -6.15 -24.31
CA LYS A 177 -8.67 -5.16 -25.35
C LYS A 177 -7.88 -3.84 -25.31
N GLY A 178 -6.86 -3.71 -24.45
CA GLY A 178 -5.93 -2.55 -24.49
C GLY A 178 -6.41 -1.30 -23.75
N PHE A 179 -6.92 -1.44 -22.52
CA PHE A 179 -7.50 -0.33 -21.74
C PHE A 179 -6.55 0.46 -20.84
N PHE A 180 -5.31 0.01 -20.63
CA PHE A 180 -4.30 0.75 -19.86
C PHE A 180 -2.97 0.80 -20.62
N SER A 181 -2.75 1.93 -21.29
CA SER A 181 -1.47 2.28 -21.90
C SER A 181 -0.79 3.34 -21.02
N LYS A 182 0.51 3.62 -21.24
CA LYS A 182 1.23 4.79 -20.65
C LYS A 182 0.59 6.16 -20.94
N GLU A 183 -0.56 6.19 -21.62
CA GLU A 183 -1.30 7.40 -21.96
C GLU A 183 -2.65 7.53 -21.22
N THR A 184 -3.04 6.58 -20.35
CA THR A 184 -4.35 6.62 -19.67
C THR A 184 -4.24 7.15 -18.24
N GLY A 185 -5.13 8.06 -17.82
CA GLY A 185 -5.12 8.67 -16.47
C GLY A 185 -6.44 8.49 -15.72
N ARG A 186 -6.42 8.03 -14.48
CA ARG A 186 -7.62 7.88 -13.63
C ARG A 186 -7.41 8.64 -12.34
N VAL A 187 -8.16 9.71 -12.14
CA VAL A 187 -7.99 10.63 -11.01
C VAL A 187 -9.33 10.86 -10.31
N ALA A 188 -9.32 10.84 -8.98
CA ALA A 188 -10.44 11.27 -8.17
C ALA A 188 -10.04 12.52 -7.36
N ILE A 189 -10.85 13.56 -7.41
CA ILE A 189 -10.78 14.75 -6.57
C ILE A 189 -11.92 14.67 -5.55
N VAL A 190 -11.61 14.87 -4.29
CA VAL A 190 -12.61 14.89 -3.22
C VAL A 190 -12.64 16.26 -2.56
N SER A 191 -13.83 16.77 -2.21
CA SER A 191 -14.03 18.11 -1.64
C SER A 191 -13.40 18.30 -0.27
N SER A 192 -13.27 17.21 0.50
CA SER A 192 -12.68 17.21 1.83
C SER A 192 -12.05 15.85 2.17
N PRO A 193 -11.08 15.81 3.10
CA PRO A 193 -10.54 14.57 3.65
C PRO A 193 -11.63 13.71 4.35
N PRO A 194 -11.41 12.40 4.57
CA PRO A 194 -12.38 11.49 5.19
C PRO A 194 -12.98 11.98 6.52
N ASP A 195 -12.22 12.78 7.27
CA ASP A 195 -12.53 13.21 8.64
C ASP A 195 -13.17 14.61 8.73
N LEU A 196 -13.32 15.32 7.59
CA LEU A 196 -13.91 16.65 7.54
C LEU A 196 -15.16 16.70 6.66
N PRO A 197 -16.25 17.32 7.14
CA PRO A 197 -17.47 17.49 6.35
C PRO A 197 -17.30 18.54 5.23
N SER A 198 -18.05 18.38 4.12
CA SER A 198 -18.19 19.40 3.08
C SER A 198 -19.35 20.36 3.44
N TYR A 199 -19.21 21.66 3.13
CA TYR A 199 -20.18 22.70 3.52
C TYR A 199 -20.77 23.48 2.32
N GLU A 200 -22.04 23.85 2.47
CA GLU A 200 -22.79 24.76 1.59
C GLU A 200 -22.66 26.23 2.05
N SER A 201 -22.43 27.15 1.12
CA SER A 201 -22.38 28.58 1.40
C SER A 201 -23.65 29.30 0.95
N LYS A 202 -24.33 29.96 1.90
CA LYS A 202 -25.45 30.87 1.57
C LYS A 202 -25.00 32.13 0.82
N GLU A 203 -23.74 32.51 0.99
CA GLU A 203 -23.15 33.66 0.32
C GLU A 203 -22.92 33.37 -1.16
N PHE A 204 -22.30 32.22 -1.46
CA PHE A 204 -21.98 31.83 -2.84
C PHE A 204 -23.15 31.16 -3.56
N LYS A 205 -24.14 30.63 -2.81
CA LYS A 205 -25.23 29.80 -3.33
C LYS A 205 -24.73 28.56 -4.09
N ASN A 206 -23.64 27.99 -3.57
CA ASN A 206 -22.98 26.77 -4.02
C ASN A 206 -22.34 26.09 -2.80
N SER A 207 -21.87 24.86 -2.95
CA SER A 207 -20.86 24.36 -2.01
C SER A 207 -19.60 25.25 -2.06
N ILE A 208 -18.89 25.35 -0.94
CA ILE A 208 -17.63 26.13 -0.89
C ILE A 208 -16.61 25.54 -1.86
N PHE A 209 -16.49 24.21 -1.91
CA PHE A 209 -15.59 23.54 -2.85
C PHE A 209 -15.96 23.84 -4.31
N THR A 210 -17.25 23.72 -4.65
CA THR A 210 -17.74 23.97 -6.00
C THR A 210 -17.57 25.41 -6.43
N HIS A 211 -17.72 26.38 -5.52
CA HIS A 211 -17.43 27.78 -5.82
C HIS A 211 -16.01 27.98 -6.37
N TYR A 212 -14.99 27.46 -5.69
CA TYR A 212 -13.61 27.59 -6.13
C TYR A 212 -13.27 26.68 -7.32
N LEU A 213 -13.94 25.53 -7.45
CA LEU A 213 -13.87 24.69 -8.65
C LEU A 213 -14.32 25.46 -9.89
N LEU A 214 -15.47 26.14 -9.82
CA LEU A 214 -16.00 26.95 -10.92
C LEU A 214 -15.07 28.11 -11.25
N GLN A 215 -14.59 28.87 -10.26
CA GLN A 215 -13.64 29.96 -10.49
C GLN A 215 -12.34 29.48 -11.15
N GLY A 216 -11.82 28.33 -10.71
CA GLY A 216 -10.63 27.72 -11.28
C GLY A 216 -10.82 27.36 -12.75
N LEU A 217 -11.93 26.67 -13.07
CA LEU A 217 -12.29 26.29 -14.44
C LEU A 217 -12.58 27.51 -15.33
N GLN A 218 -13.16 28.56 -14.77
CA GLN A 218 -13.36 29.86 -15.41
C GLN A 218 -12.06 30.68 -15.44
N GLY A 219 -10.89 30.05 -15.56
CA GLY A 219 -9.62 30.71 -15.80
C GLY A 219 -8.84 31.18 -14.57
N GLY A 220 -9.34 31.00 -13.36
CA GLY A 220 -8.54 31.20 -12.14
C GLY A 220 -7.35 30.23 -12.05
N ALA A 221 -7.52 29.01 -12.58
CA ALA A 221 -6.52 27.95 -12.58
C ALA A 221 -5.78 27.82 -13.92
N ILE A 222 -5.81 28.85 -14.76
CA ILE A 222 -5.22 28.77 -16.08
C ILE A 222 -3.70 28.80 -16.04
N GLU A 223 -3.07 27.88 -16.76
CA GLU A 223 -1.63 27.88 -16.98
C GLU A 223 -1.27 28.89 -18.08
N GLN A 224 -0.51 29.93 -17.74
CA GLN A 224 -0.27 31.08 -18.62
C GLN A 224 0.48 30.76 -19.91
N ASP A 225 1.30 29.71 -19.88
CA ASP A 225 2.11 29.24 -21.01
C ASP A 225 1.30 28.47 -22.05
N THR A 226 0.20 27.84 -21.65
CA THR A 226 -0.61 26.95 -22.50
C THR A 226 -2.03 27.43 -22.73
N GLY A 227 -2.57 28.28 -21.86
CA GLY A 227 -3.98 28.65 -21.87
C GLY A 227 -4.91 27.51 -21.45
N GLU A 228 -4.40 26.47 -20.78
CA GLU A 228 -5.17 25.30 -20.38
C GLU A 228 -5.39 25.29 -18.86
N VAL A 229 -6.50 24.67 -18.44
CA VAL A 229 -6.73 24.28 -17.04
C VAL A 229 -6.55 22.77 -16.97
N THR A 230 -5.56 22.33 -16.19
CA THR A 230 -5.30 20.92 -15.93
C THR A 230 -5.88 20.52 -14.58
N VAL A 231 -5.97 19.22 -14.33
CA VAL A 231 -6.34 18.71 -13.01
C VAL A 231 -5.40 19.26 -11.92
N ASP A 232 -4.10 19.36 -12.19
CA ASP A 232 -3.10 19.85 -11.24
C ASP A 232 -3.18 21.35 -11.01
N SER A 233 -3.34 22.14 -12.08
CA SER A 233 -3.51 23.59 -11.95
C SER A 233 -4.80 23.93 -11.21
N LEU A 234 -5.88 23.19 -11.48
CA LEU A 234 -7.16 23.33 -10.80
C LEU A 234 -7.05 23.00 -9.31
N LEU A 235 -6.44 21.88 -8.95
CA LEU A 235 -6.25 21.50 -7.55
C LEU A 235 -5.38 22.52 -6.80
N THR A 236 -4.33 23.03 -7.45
CA THR A 236 -3.47 24.09 -6.90
C THR A 236 -4.28 25.35 -6.63
N TYR A 237 -5.11 25.76 -7.59
CA TYR A 237 -5.98 26.92 -7.43
C TYR A 237 -6.95 26.76 -6.25
N ILE A 238 -7.67 25.64 -6.18
CA ILE A 238 -8.64 25.39 -5.12
C ILE A 238 -7.94 25.38 -3.76
N ARG A 239 -6.78 24.73 -3.62
CA ARG A 239 -6.01 24.71 -2.35
C ARG A 239 -5.55 26.09 -1.89
N ASN A 240 -5.28 27.00 -2.81
CA ASN A 240 -4.81 28.34 -2.50
C ASN A 240 -5.94 29.32 -2.11
N HIS A 241 -7.19 29.01 -2.49
CA HIS A 241 -8.32 29.93 -2.32
C HIS A 241 -9.41 29.40 -1.39
N ALA A 242 -9.59 28.08 -1.32
CA ALA A 242 -10.54 27.46 -0.41
C ALA A 242 -10.09 27.60 1.05
N PRO A 243 -11.03 27.73 2.00
CA PRO A 243 -10.70 27.81 3.41
C PRO A 243 -10.05 26.51 3.89
N SER A 244 -9.15 26.61 4.88
CA SER A 244 -8.31 25.50 5.36
C SER A 244 -9.09 24.30 5.91
N ASN A 245 -10.35 24.47 6.28
CA ASN A 245 -11.25 23.41 6.74
C ASN A 245 -11.96 22.65 5.60
N GLN A 246 -11.68 22.97 4.33
CA GLN A 246 -12.29 22.33 3.15
C GLN A 246 -11.27 22.23 2.01
N LEU A 247 -10.11 21.61 2.30
CA LEU A 247 -9.04 21.39 1.33
C LEU A 247 -9.28 20.11 0.51
N PRO A 248 -9.12 20.15 -0.82
CA PRO A 248 -9.40 19.00 -1.66
C PRO A 248 -8.29 17.93 -1.61
N GLY A 249 -8.72 16.68 -1.54
CA GLY A 249 -7.87 15.49 -1.71
C GLY A 249 -7.77 15.08 -3.18
N ARG A 250 -6.64 14.51 -3.57
CA ARG A 250 -6.43 13.94 -4.91
C ARG A 250 -6.00 12.50 -4.75
N TYR A 251 -6.58 11.61 -5.56
CA TYR A 251 -6.24 10.20 -5.58
C TYR A 251 -6.21 9.63 -7.00
N GLY A 252 -5.59 8.46 -7.17
CA GLY A 252 -5.40 7.81 -8.47
C GLY A 252 -4.08 8.20 -9.14
N GLN A 253 -3.88 7.76 -10.38
CA GLN A 253 -2.65 7.98 -11.15
C GLN A 253 -2.98 8.63 -12.49
N ASP A 254 -2.26 9.69 -12.82
CA ASP A 254 -2.23 10.27 -14.14
C ASP A 254 -0.91 9.92 -14.84
N TYR A 255 -1.02 9.23 -15.97
CA TYR A 255 0.09 9.10 -16.91
C TYR A 255 -0.07 10.17 -17.99
N GLY A 256 0.10 11.44 -17.61
CA GLY A 256 0.06 12.60 -18.51
C GLY A 256 -0.84 13.75 -18.06
N ARG A 257 -0.82 14.83 -18.86
CA ARG A 257 -1.53 16.10 -18.61
C ARG A 257 -3.03 15.95 -18.91
N ILE A 258 -3.89 15.97 -17.89
CA ILE A 258 -5.36 15.91 -18.06
C ILE A 258 -5.92 17.33 -18.11
N VAL A 259 -6.34 17.76 -19.30
CA VAL A 259 -6.94 19.08 -19.55
C VAL A 259 -8.46 19.00 -19.41
N ILE A 260 -9.04 19.94 -18.69
CA ILE A 260 -10.48 19.96 -18.34
C ILE A 260 -11.17 21.28 -18.71
N ALA A 261 -10.41 22.34 -19.00
CA ALA A 261 -10.90 23.58 -19.62
C ALA A 261 -9.76 24.25 -20.40
N LYS A 262 -10.07 25.18 -21.31
CA LYS A 262 -9.08 25.99 -22.07
C LYS A 262 -9.58 27.41 -22.20
N SER A 263 -8.71 28.42 -22.23
CA SER A 263 -9.12 29.79 -22.61
C SER A 263 -8.72 30.13 -24.04
N SER A 264 -9.48 31.06 -24.63
CA SER A 264 -9.06 31.73 -25.85
C SER A 264 -7.90 32.71 -25.58
N PRO A 265 -6.93 32.87 -26.50
CA PRO A 265 -5.85 33.84 -26.35
C PRO A 265 -6.40 35.26 -26.12
N GLY A 266 -6.08 35.86 -24.96
CA GLY A 266 -6.53 37.20 -24.57
C GLY A 266 -7.55 37.25 -23.43
N TRP A 267 -7.98 36.12 -22.88
CA TRP A 267 -8.89 36.07 -21.74
C TRP A 267 -8.16 36.33 -20.41
N VAL A 268 -8.52 37.40 -19.69
CA VAL A 268 -8.01 37.73 -18.35
C VAL A 268 -9.17 37.64 -17.36
N TYR A 269 -9.03 36.82 -16.32
CA TYR A 269 -9.97 36.79 -15.20
C TYR A 269 -9.90 38.12 -14.43
N GLU A 270 -10.76 39.08 -14.78
CA GLU A 270 -10.93 40.29 -13.98
C GLU A 270 -11.77 39.96 -12.73
N ASN A 271 -11.11 39.96 -11.58
CA ASN A 271 -11.74 39.89 -10.26
C ASN A 271 -12.89 40.91 -10.17
N SER A 272 -14.13 40.44 -10.25
CA SER A 272 -15.33 41.26 -10.11
C SER A 272 -15.57 41.64 -8.64
N GLN A 273 -14.60 42.28 -7.98
CA GLN A 273 -14.78 43.11 -6.78
C GLN A 273 -13.68 44.17 -6.66
N LYS A 274 -13.74 45.22 -7.50
CA LYS A 274 -13.22 46.55 -7.15
C LYS A 274 -14.27 47.61 -7.49
N ARG A 275 -15.22 47.82 -6.57
CA ARG A 275 -15.78 49.16 -6.40
C ARG A 275 -14.75 49.97 -5.64
N THR A 276 -13.87 50.65 -6.36
CA THR A 276 -13.07 51.75 -5.80
C THR A 276 -13.68 53.05 -6.29
N ILE A 277 -14.32 53.74 -5.36
CA ILE A 277 -14.71 55.14 -5.46
C ILE A 277 -13.47 55.94 -5.86
N SER A 278 -13.61 56.76 -6.90
CA SER A 278 -12.59 57.70 -7.34
C SER A 278 -12.20 58.65 -6.21
N THR A 279 -10.92 58.80 -5.93
CA THR A 279 -10.31 60.12 -5.70
C THR A 279 -8.80 60.05 -5.89
N ASN A 280 -8.31 60.99 -6.70
CA ASN A 280 -6.91 61.31 -6.95
C ASN A 280 -6.03 61.34 -5.70
N SER A 281 -4.81 60.80 -5.78
CA SER A 281 -3.58 61.57 -5.55
C SER A 281 -2.32 60.73 -5.78
N LYS A 282 -1.35 61.36 -6.44
CA LYS A 282 0.01 60.87 -6.70
C LYS A 282 0.73 60.56 -5.38
N LYS A 283 1.49 59.46 -5.33
CA LYS A 283 2.81 59.42 -4.69
C LYS A 283 3.60 58.19 -5.15
N THR A 284 4.74 58.48 -5.75
CA THR A 284 5.84 57.58 -6.09
C THR A 284 6.40 56.91 -4.83
N PHE A 285 6.66 55.60 -4.89
CA PHE A 285 7.68 54.96 -4.05
C PHE A 285 8.45 53.93 -4.89
N ASN A 286 9.72 54.23 -5.12
CA ASN A 286 10.73 53.30 -5.61
C ASN A 286 11.21 52.45 -4.43
N SER A 287 11.01 51.13 -4.51
CA SER A 287 11.90 50.15 -3.90
C SER A 287 11.88 48.89 -4.77
N GLN A 288 13.05 48.50 -5.29
CA GLN A 288 13.25 47.19 -5.91
C GLN A 288 13.03 46.12 -4.82
N LEU A 289 11.85 45.52 -4.82
CA LEU A 289 11.57 44.28 -4.09
C LEU A 289 12.09 43.13 -4.95
N THR A 290 13.24 42.59 -4.60
CA THR A 290 13.66 41.27 -5.07
C THR A 290 12.73 40.23 -4.43
N LEU A 291 11.77 39.72 -5.21
CA LEU A 291 10.90 38.61 -4.82
C LEU A 291 11.73 37.32 -4.84
N ASN A 292 12.21 36.91 -3.66
CA ASN A 292 12.68 35.55 -3.45
C ASN A 292 11.46 34.64 -3.36
N PHE A 293 11.20 33.86 -4.41
CA PHE A 293 10.23 32.78 -4.36
C PHE A 293 10.76 31.70 -3.42
N VAL A 294 10.16 31.59 -2.24
CA VAL A 294 10.33 30.43 -1.36
C VAL A 294 9.28 29.40 -1.80
N PRO A 295 9.68 28.20 -2.25
CA PRO A 295 8.72 27.14 -2.57
C PRO A 295 7.83 26.86 -1.36
N LEU A 296 6.53 26.65 -1.59
CA LEU A 296 5.65 26.15 -0.53
C LEU A 296 6.09 24.72 -0.19
N LYS A 297 6.45 24.48 1.08
CA LYS A 297 6.84 23.15 1.56
C LYS A 297 5.67 22.18 1.39
N ASN A 298 5.94 21.00 0.83
CA ASN A 298 5.00 19.88 0.89
C ASN A 298 4.68 19.60 2.38
N PRO A 299 3.42 19.38 2.78
CA PRO A 299 3.08 19.04 4.17
C PRO A 299 3.80 17.78 4.68
N PHE A 300 4.39 16.95 3.80
CA PHE A 300 5.23 15.80 4.15
C PHE A 300 6.74 16.00 3.93
N GLU A 301 7.17 17.15 3.41
CA GLU A 301 8.59 17.56 3.39
C GLU A 301 9.05 18.08 4.75
N SER A 302 8.13 18.54 5.61
CA SER A 302 8.42 19.12 6.93
C SER A 302 8.95 18.12 7.97
N TYR A 303 8.84 16.82 7.72
CA TYR A 303 9.18 15.78 8.70
C TYR A 303 10.56 15.15 8.47
N LYS A 304 11.15 15.31 7.29
CA LYS A 304 12.47 14.74 6.97
C LYS A 304 13.53 15.25 7.93
N ASP A 305 13.67 16.58 8.04
CA ASP A 305 14.68 17.20 8.91
C ASP A 305 14.53 16.73 10.36
N PHE A 306 13.29 16.47 10.79
CA PHE A 306 13.00 15.92 12.11
C PHE A 306 13.51 14.48 12.27
N ILE A 307 13.22 13.61 11.30
CA ILE A 307 13.73 12.23 11.29
C ILE A 307 15.26 12.20 11.21
N ASP A 308 15.85 13.02 10.33
CA ASP A 308 17.31 13.12 10.15
C ASP A 308 18.00 13.55 11.46
N ASN A 309 17.43 14.52 12.18
CA ASN A 309 17.96 14.97 13.47
C ASN A 309 17.84 13.89 14.55
N LEU A 310 16.72 13.18 14.63
CA LEU A 310 16.55 12.05 15.56
C LEU A 310 17.58 10.95 15.28
N VAL A 311 17.68 10.55 14.01
CA VAL A 311 18.63 9.52 13.54
C VAL A 311 20.07 9.92 13.87
N LYS A 312 20.48 11.14 13.54
CA LYS A 312 21.82 11.66 13.81
C LYS A 312 22.16 11.67 15.31
N LEU A 313 21.23 12.04 16.17
CA LEU A 313 21.46 12.04 17.62
C LEU A 313 21.58 10.62 18.19
N LEU A 314 21.04 9.62 17.49
CA LEU A 314 21.17 8.20 17.84
C LEU A 314 22.42 7.53 17.26
N GLU A 315 23.17 8.20 16.37
CA GLU A 315 24.48 7.73 15.88
C GLU A 315 25.59 7.87 16.93
N ASP A 316 25.42 8.75 17.93
CA ASP A 316 26.46 9.01 18.94
C ASP A 316 26.54 7.86 19.97
N ASP A 317 27.60 7.06 19.87
CA ASP A 317 27.76 5.76 20.52
C ASP A 317 28.32 5.87 21.96
N SER A 318 27.82 6.86 22.72
CA SER A 318 28.26 7.10 24.09
C SER A 318 28.02 5.85 24.97
N PRO A 319 29.07 5.21 25.50
CA PRO A 319 29.01 3.85 26.06
C PRO A 319 28.34 3.75 27.45
N THR A 320 27.82 4.84 28.01
CA THR A 320 27.34 4.91 29.41
C THR A 320 25.83 5.09 29.56
N SER A 321 25.05 5.21 28.48
CA SER A 321 23.60 5.44 28.53
C SER A 321 22.80 4.30 27.88
N SER A 322 21.67 3.92 28.48
CA SER A 322 20.76 2.93 27.89
C SER A 322 20.16 3.45 26.58
N ILE A 323 19.80 2.56 25.65
CA ILE A 323 19.15 2.93 24.38
C ILE A 323 17.88 3.75 24.63
N GLU A 324 17.09 3.35 25.62
CA GLU A 324 15.90 4.09 26.04
C GLU A 324 16.24 5.53 26.46
N SER A 325 17.31 5.74 27.24
CA SER A 325 17.75 7.08 27.64
C SER A 325 18.25 7.92 26.45
N ARG A 326 18.98 7.31 25.52
CA ARG A 326 19.45 7.97 24.28
C ARG A 326 18.29 8.42 23.41
N VAL A 327 17.25 7.60 23.27
CA VAL A 327 16.03 7.94 22.53
C VAL A 327 15.32 9.11 23.18
N LEU A 328 15.11 9.10 24.50
CA LEU A 328 14.45 10.21 25.18
C LEU A 328 15.25 11.52 25.09
N GLU A 329 16.59 11.45 25.14
CA GLU A 329 17.44 12.61 24.87
C GLU A 329 17.32 13.11 23.43
N ALA A 330 17.37 12.22 22.45
CA ALA A 330 17.23 12.59 21.04
C ALA A 330 15.88 13.30 20.78
N VAL A 331 14.80 12.78 21.36
CA VAL A 331 13.47 13.42 21.30
C VAL A 331 13.48 14.78 21.99
N ARG A 332 14.09 14.89 23.18
CA ARG A 332 14.18 16.16 23.92
C ARG A 332 14.90 17.23 23.10
N PHE A 333 16.08 16.90 22.56
CA PHE A 333 16.85 17.83 21.75
C PHE A 333 16.15 18.20 20.45
N THR A 334 15.56 17.22 19.74
CA THR A 334 14.91 17.48 18.44
C THR A 334 13.66 18.33 18.60
N CYS A 335 12.87 18.10 19.66
CA CYS A 335 11.64 18.87 19.92
C CYS A 335 11.88 20.21 20.63
N ASP A 336 13.13 20.51 21.01
CA ASP A 336 13.50 21.59 21.95
C ASP A 336 12.65 21.56 23.24
N ALA A 337 12.43 20.36 23.77
CA ALA A 337 11.65 20.14 24.99
C ALA A 337 12.53 20.36 26.24
N ASP A 338 11.88 20.75 27.34
CA ASP A 338 12.57 20.85 28.64
C ASP A 338 12.85 19.47 29.22
N PHE A 339 11.91 18.54 29.00
CA PHE A 339 11.92 17.19 29.56
C PHE A 339 11.12 16.22 28.70
N VAL A 340 11.55 14.97 28.61
CA VAL A 340 10.80 13.87 28.00
C VAL A 340 10.81 12.67 28.94
N GLY A 341 9.64 12.12 29.23
CA GLY A 341 9.50 10.97 30.11
C GLY A 341 8.56 9.91 29.55
N VAL A 342 8.72 8.68 29.99
CA VAL A 342 7.77 7.59 29.74
C VAL A 342 7.12 7.20 31.05
N ILE A 343 5.80 7.29 31.08
CA ILE A 343 4.99 6.89 32.23
C ILE A 343 4.26 5.59 31.93
N ARG A 344 4.04 4.76 32.94
CA ARG A 344 3.33 3.49 32.84
C ARG A 344 2.17 3.43 33.80
N GLN A 345 1.02 2.94 33.34
CA GLN A 345 -0.12 2.63 34.21
C GLN A 345 0.11 1.31 34.96
N SER A 346 0.05 1.34 36.29
CA SER A 346 0.15 0.18 37.18
C SER A 346 -0.87 0.32 38.32
N ASN A 347 -1.80 -0.62 38.47
CA ASN A 347 -2.79 -0.65 39.55
C ASN A 347 -3.56 0.69 39.78
N ASN A 348 -4.02 1.33 38.69
CA ASN A 348 -4.62 2.68 38.65
C ASN A 348 -3.69 3.86 38.98
N ASP A 349 -2.44 3.61 39.37
CA ASP A 349 -1.42 4.65 39.53
C ASP A 349 -0.53 4.74 38.28
N TRP A 350 0.13 5.88 38.12
CA TRP A 350 1.08 6.14 37.04
C TRP A 350 2.48 6.30 37.62
N ILE A 351 3.43 5.53 37.11
CA ILE A 351 4.84 5.61 37.52
C ILE A 351 5.72 6.08 36.37
N ILE A 352 6.71 6.92 36.67
CA ILE A 352 7.75 7.25 35.70
C ILE A 352 8.66 6.05 35.58
N ARG A 353 8.80 5.58 34.34
CA ARG A 353 9.56 4.40 34.01
C ARG A 353 10.94 4.76 33.47
N ALA A 354 11.00 5.78 32.63
CA ALA A 354 12.22 6.29 32.03
C ALA A 354 12.10 7.79 31.78
N GLN A 355 13.23 8.50 31.76
CA GLN A 355 13.25 9.94 31.51
C GLN A 355 14.57 10.41 30.87
N SER A 356 14.49 11.52 30.14
CA SER A 356 15.64 12.33 29.75
C SER A 356 16.16 13.17 30.92
N ASN A 357 17.32 13.77 30.76
CA ASN A 357 17.78 14.86 31.61
C ASN A 357 16.88 16.09 31.44
N PHE A 358 16.85 16.94 32.47
CA PHE A 358 16.15 18.22 32.44
C PHE A 358 17.02 19.31 31.82
N LYS A 359 16.41 20.15 30.98
CA LYS A 359 17.01 21.42 30.53
C LYS A 359 16.97 22.40 31.69
N VAL A 360 18.12 22.72 32.28
CA VAL A 360 18.22 23.63 33.43
C VAL A 360 17.98 25.06 32.97
N GLU A 361 16.74 25.55 33.01
CA GLU A 361 16.42 26.98 33.01
C GLU A 361 15.04 27.26 33.63
N LYS A 362 15.06 28.00 34.75
CA LYS A 362 13.94 28.68 35.46
C LYS A 362 12.86 27.86 36.20
N ILE A 363 12.61 26.59 35.91
CA ILE A 363 11.60 25.77 36.64
C ILE A 363 12.29 24.62 37.39
N SER A 364 11.94 24.37 38.66
CA SER A 364 12.55 23.28 39.43
C SER A 364 12.05 21.92 38.92
N GLU A 365 12.93 20.91 38.89
CA GLU A 365 12.59 19.51 38.53
C GLU A 365 11.36 19.00 39.30
N THR A 366 11.27 19.37 40.58
CA THR A 366 10.13 19.09 41.46
C THR A 366 8.82 19.65 40.92
N THR A 367 8.82 20.85 40.34
CA THR A 367 7.61 21.53 39.83
C THR A 367 7.04 20.83 38.59
N TYR A 368 7.89 20.38 37.67
CA TYR A 368 7.43 19.65 36.48
C TYR A 368 6.87 18.27 36.85
N LEU A 369 7.57 17.55 37.71
CA LEU A 369 7.12 16.25 38.22
C LEU A 369 5.82 16.41 39.01
N GLU A 370 5.73 17.35 39.93
CA GLU A 370 4.50 17.62 40.68
C GLU A 370 3.35 18.03 39.75
N THR A 371 3.58 18.85 38.72
CA THR A 371 2.53 19.24 37.76
C THR A 371 2.04 18.04 36.95
N VAL A 372 2.96 17.21 36.46
CA VAL A 372 2.63 15.97 35.74
C VAL A 372 1.85 15.00 36.65
N LEU A 373 2.35 14.76 37.86
CA LEU A 373 1.78 13.82 38.81
C LEU A 373 0.44 14.28 39.40
N SER A 374 0.28 15.57 39.72
CA SER A 374 -0.87 16.09 40.47
C SER A 374 -1.95 16.74 39.61
N GLN A 375 -1.61 17.33 38.47
CA GLN A 375 -2.57 18.07 37.64
C GLN A 375 -2.88 17.37 36.32
N ILE A 376 -1.87 16.77 35.68
CA ILE A 376 -2.02 16.16 34.36
C ILE A 376 -2.50 14.70 34.46
N PHE A 377 -1.99 13.91 35.40
CA PHE A 377 -2.42 12.52 35.60
C PHE A 377 -3.91 12.33 35.87
N PRO A 378 -4.60 13.16 36.69
CA PRO A 378 -6.05 13.07 36.84
C PRO A 378 -6.82 13.26 35.53
N ILE A 379 -6.30 14.08 34.60
CA ILE A 379 -6.91 14.34 33.29
C ILE A 379 -6.71 13.14 32.36
N ILE A 380 -5.51 12.55 32.34
CA ILE A 380 -5.20 11.37 31.51
C ILE A 380 -5.99 10.15 31.98
N SER A 381 -6.09 9.94 33.29
CA SER A 381 -6.81 8.80 33.89
C SER A 381 -8.32 8.85 33.66
N THR A 382 -8.90 10.04 33.51
CA THR A 382 -10.32 10.23 33.18
C THR A 382 -10.59 10.21 31.67
N ASN A 383 -9.65 10.67 30.85
CA ASN A 383 -9.80 10.73 29.39
C ASN A 383 -9.27 9.47 28.68
N LYS A 384 -10.09 8.42 28.63
CA LYS A 384 -9.75 7.14 27.97
C LYS A 384 -9.47 7.26 26.46
N ASN A 385 -9.84 8.38 25.82
CA ASN A 385 -9.64 8.59 24.38
C ASN A 385 -8.16 8.80 24.01
N ILE A 386 -7.28 9.14 24.95
CA ILE A 386 -5.83 9.29 24.71
C ILE A 386 -5.19 7.95 24.30
N PHE A 387 -5.79 6.82 24.69
CA PHE A 387 -5.35 5.47 24.29
C PHE A 387 -6.17 4.90 23.13
N ASN A 388 -6.98 5.73 22.47
CA ASN A 388 -7.62 5.30 21.23
C ASN A 388 -6.52 5.07 20.18
N ARG A 389 -6.58 3.91 19.52
CA ARG A 389 -5.56 3.49 18.53
C ARG A 389 -5.47 4.43 17.33
N ASP A 390 -6.53 5.18 17.07
CA ASP A 390 -6.62 6.13 15.96
C ASP A 390 -6.06 7.52 16.31
N TYR A 391 -5.53 7.73 17.53
CA TYR A 391 -4.90 8.98 17.96
C TYR A 391 -3.39 8.78 18.15
N HIS A 392 -2.58 9.62 17.51
CA HIS A 392 -1.11 9.51 17.59
C HIS A 392 -0.43 10.62 18.41
N GLY A 393 -1.23 11.47 19.04
CA GLY A 393 -0.75 12.46 20.00
C GLY A 393 -1.89 13.30 20.55
N SER A 394 -1.71 13.87 21.74
CA SER A 394 -2.59 14.91 22.28
C SER A 394 -1.74 15.96 22.97
N SER A 395 -2.15 17.24 22.91
CA SER A 395 -1.42 18.32 23.58
C SER A 395 -2.28 19.01 24.63
N LEU A 396 -1.69 19.33 25.77
CA LEU A 396 -2.28 20.15 26.83
C LEU A 396 -1.47 21.43 26.99
N VAL A 397 -2.13 22.58 26.88
CA VAL A 397 -1.51 23.88 27.15
C VAL A 397 -1.56 24.16 28.65
N TYR A 398 -0.43 24.51 29.23
CA TYR A 398 -0.30 24.92 30.62
C TYR A 398 0.30 26.33 30.68
N GLU A 399 -0.36 27.22 31.41
CA GLU A 399 0.06 28.61 31.54
C GLU A 399 0.56 28.85 32.97
N GLU A 400 1.85 29.17 33.12
CA GLU A 400 2.43 29.51 34.42
C GLU A 400 3.24 30.81 34.33
N SER A 401 2.86 31.80 35.14
CA SER A 401 3.66 32.98 35.47
C SER A 401 4.34 33.66 34.26
N GLU A 402 3.54 34.05 33.26
CA GLU A 402 3.95 34.70 31.99
C GLU A 402 4.59 33.81 30.91
N THR A 403 4.81 32.51 31.17
CA THR A 403 5.28 31.55 30.16
C THR A 403 4.23 30.49 29.85
N ILE A 404 3.86 30.34 28.58
CA ILE A 404 2.96 29.28 28.11
C ILE A 404 3.80 28.10 27.64
N LYS A 405 3.65 26.95 28.31
CA LYS A 405 4.36 25.70 28.03
C LYS A 405 3.33 24.64 27.61
N VAL A 406 3.67 23.79 26.64
CA VAL A 406 2.79 22.73 26.14
C VAL A 406 3.34 21.36 26.50
N PHE A 407 2.45 20.48 26.93
CA PHE A 407 2.70 19.07 27.17
C PHE A 407 2.12 18.26 26.01
N MET A 408 2.93 17.42 25.38
CA MET A 408 2.49 16.48 24.35
C MET A 408 2.52 15.06 24.90
N PHE A 409 1.44 14.32 24.68
CA PHE A 409 1.23 12.96 25.14
C PHE A 409 1.16 12.04 23.92
N VAL A 410 2.09 11.10 23.84
CA VAL A 410 2.20 10.14 22.74
C VAL A 410 1.91 8.74 23.28
N PRO A 411 0.77 8.12 22.94
CA PRO A 411 0.48 6.75 23.33
C PRO A 411 1.51 5.81 22.69
N LEU A 412 2.14 4.98 23.51
CA LEU A 412 3.16 4.05 23.05
C LEU A 412 2.52 2.69 22.73
N PRO A 413 2.72 2.15 21.52
CA PRO A 413 2.27 0.81 21.17
C PRO A 413 2.90 -0.24 22.09
N SER A 414 2.11 -0.84 22.99
CA SER A 414 2.54 -1.97 23.83
C SER A 414 1.48 -3.06 23.84
N LYS A 415 1.94 -4.33 23.79
CA LYS A 415 1.06 -5.51 23.82
C LYS A 415 0.49 -5.81 25.20
N THR A 416 1.13 -5.32 26.27
CA THR A 416 0.86 -5.74 27.66
C THR A 416 0.75 -4.59 28.66
N THR A 417 1.23 -3.40 28.33
CA THR A 417 1.25 -2.22 29.23
C THR A 417 0.64 -1.00 28.54
N LYS A 418 0.17 -0.03 29.35
CA LYS A 418 -0.22 1.30 28.84
C LYS A 418 0.90 2.26 29.18
N ASP A 419 1.85 2.35 28.27
CA ASP A 419 2.95 3.30 28.37
C ASP A 419 2.58 4.56 27.56
N LEU A 420 2.96 5.72 28.08
CA LEU A 420 2.71 7.03 27.47
C LEU A 420 4.00 7.82 27.51
N MET A 421 4.46 8.30 26.37
CA MET A 421 5.54 9.27 26.31
C MET A 421 4.96 10.67 26.54
N VAL A 422 5.62 11.44 27.39
CA VAL A 422 5.25 12.79 27.75
C VAL A 422 6.41 13.71 27.39
N VAL A 423 6.19 14.60 26.41
CA VAL A 423 7.13 15.63 25.98
C VAL A 423 6.70 16.95 26.62
N CYS A 424 7.50 17.47 27.54
CA CYS A 424 7.17 18.60 28.39
C CYS A 424 7.91 19.88 27.96
N GLY A 425 7.19 21.00 28.05
CA GLY A 425 7.79 22.32 27.96
C GLY A 425 7.96 22.87 26.55
N LEU A 426 7.19 22.33 25.59
CA LEU A 426 7.17 22.81 24.21
C LEU A 426 6.59 24.24 24.14
N ASN A 427 7.06 25.04 23.17
CA ASN A 427 6.44 26.34 22.88
C ASN A 427 5.01 26.14 22.35
N LYS A 428 4.08 27.04 22.69
CA LYS A 428 2.69 27.04 22.19
C LYS A 428 2.58 27.00 20.66
N ASN A 429 3.52 27.62 19.97
CA ASN A 429 3.56 27.66 18.51
C ASN A 429 4.57 26.65 17.92
N SER A 430 4.96 25.63 18.69
CA SER A 430 5.90 24.62 18.23
C SER A 430 5.31 23.85 17.05
N PRO A 431 6.06 23.67 15.94
CA PRO A 431 5.61 22.86 14.82
C PRO A 431 5.43 21.38 15.22
N PHE A 432 6.05 20.94 16.32
CA PHE A 432 6.04 19.54 16.76
C PHE A 432 4.73 19.09 17.43
N LEU A 433 3.72 19.96 17.52
CA LEU A 433 2.42 19.65 18.09
C LEU A 433 1.45 18.96 17.11
N GLU A 434 1.87 18.76 15.85
CA GLU A 434 1.10 17.99 14.87
C GLU A 434 1.10 16.48 15.18
N GLU A 435 0.01 15.81 14.84
CA GLU A 435 -0.20 14.38 15.09
C GLU A 435 0.88 13.48 14.44
N VAL A 436 1.41 13.89 13.29
CA VAL A 436 2.44 13.16 12.55
C VAL A 436 3.74 13.03 13.37
N TYR A 437 4.15 14.07 14.11
CA TYR A 437 5.33 13.99 14.99
C TYR A 437 5.10 13.01 16.13
N GLY A 438 3.90 13.00 16.72
CA GLY A 438 3.54 12.03 17.74
C GLY A 438 3.64 10.60 17.24
N ARG A 439 3.21 10.35 15.99
CA ARG A 439 3.40 9.04 15.36
C ARG A 439 4.87 8.69 15.20
N ILE A 440 5.69 9.58 14.64
CA ILE A 440 7.14 9.38 14.46
C ILE A 440 7.81 9.01 15.79
N LEU A 441 7.49 9.74 16.87
CA LEU A 441 8.02 9.51 18.21
C LEU A 441 7.58 8.15 18.77
N GLY A 442 6.31 7.78 18.58
CA GLY A 442 5.78 6.48 18.97
C GLY A 442 6.44 5.31 18.22
N SER A 443 6.64 5.45 16.91
CA SER A 443 7.33 4.44 16.08
C SER A 443 8.80 4.30 16.49
N LEU A 444 9.50 5.43 16.70
CA LEU A 444 10.89 5.48 17.16
C LEU A 444 11.07 4.73 18.49
N TYR A 445 10.23 5.04 19.47
CA TYR A 445 10.31 4.40 20.78
C TYR A 445 9.96 2.91 20.70
N SER A 446 8.93 2.54 19.93
CA SER A 446 8.54 1.14 19.76
C SER A 446 9.63 0.30 19.10
N ALA A 447 10.29 0.85 18.08
CA ALA A 447 11.35 0.17 17.35
C ALA A 447 12.63 -0.02 18.18
N THR A 448 12.84 0.77 19.23
CA THR A 448 14.04 0.73 20.09
C THR A 448 13.80 0.02 21.43
N TYR A 449 12.54 -0.29 21.73
CA TYR A 449 12.06 -0.68 23.04
C TYR A 449 12.70 -1.94 23.66
N GLU A 450 12.99 -2.96 22.85
CA GLU A 450 13.55 -4.24 23.29
C GLU A 450 14.94 -4.52 22.68
N LEU A 451 15.54 -3.52 22.05
CA LEU A 451 16.81 -3.69 21.36
C LEU A 451 17.99 -3.57 22.33
N THR A 452 18.96 -4.47 22.17
CA THR A 452 20.28 -4.40 22.82
C THR A 452 21.26 -3.55 22.03
N SER A 453 20.99 -3.28 20.74
CA SER A 453 21.75 -2.41 19.86
C SER A 453 20.83 -1.79 18.81
N VAL A 454 21.07 -0.54 18.41
CA VAL A 454 20.24 0.15 17.42
C VAL A 454 20.89 0.05 16.05
N GLN A 455 20.29 -0.72 15.14
CA GLN A 455 20.59 -0.59 13.70
C GLN A 455 19.83 0.61 13.16
N ILE A 456 20.53 1.72 13.01
CA ILE A 456 19.95 3.03 12.69
C ILE A 456 19.20 3.03 11.36
N SER A 457 19.75 2.33 10.35
CA SER A 457 19.10 2.14 9.06
C SER A 457 17.76 1.39 9.17
N LEU A 458 17.69 0.35 10.01
CA LEU A 458 16.48 -0.43 10.23
C LEU A 458 15.45 0.37 11.06
N LEU A 459 15.92 1.18 12.00
CA LEU A 459 15.09 2.10 12.76
C LEU A 459 14.43 3.15 11.86
N GLU A 460 15.22 3.81 11.02
CA GLU A 460 14.73 4.78 10.03
C GLU A 460 13.72 4.12 9.08
N ALA A 461 14.03 2.92 8.58
CA ALA A 461 13.12 2.14 7.74
C ALA A 461 11.78 1.84 8.44
N THR A 462 11.82 1.47 9.72
CA THR A 462 10.62 1.16 10.52
C THR A 462 9.73 2.40 10.69
N ILE A 463 10.31 3.58 10.93
CA ILE A 463 9.56 4.83 11.02
C ILE A 463 8.85 5.12 9.70
N LEU A 464 9.56 5.00 8.57
CA LEU A 464 8.98 5.25 7.25
C LEU A 464 7.87 4.24 6.91
N ASP A 465 8.05 2.97 7.25
CA ASP A 465 7.06 1.91 7.04
C ASP A 465 5.79 2.20 7.86
N ASP A 466 5.95 2.66 9.09
CA ASP A 466 4.82 2.97 9.97
C ASP A 466 4.06 4.22 9.52
N LEU A 467 4.76 5.26 9.04
CA LEU A 467 4.14 6.41 8.40
C LEU A 467 3.32 5.98 7.16
N LYS A 468 3.90 5.14 6.30
CA LYS A 468 3.22 4.61 5.12
C LYS A 468 1.97 3.79 5.48
N LYS A 469 2.04 2.94 6.51
CA LYS A 469 0.88 2.16 7.01
C LYS A 469 -0.22 3.03 7.57
N SER A 470 0.14 4.11 8.26
CA SER A 470 -0.81 4.98 8.97
C SER A 470 -1.55 5.93 8.04
N TYR A 471 -0.81 6.53 7.11
CA TYR A 471 -1.34 7.59 6.26
C TYR A 471 -1.62 7.11 4.82
N GLY A 472 -1.16 5.91 4.45
CA GLY A 472 -1.32 5.34 3.11
C GLY A 472 -0.35 5.90 2.06
N TYR A 473 0.37 6.99 2.36
CA TYR A 473 1.34 7.62 1.47
C TYR A 473 2.44 8.37 2.24
N VAL A 474 3.53 8.69 1.55
CA VAL A 474 4.65 9.51 2.05
C VAL A 474 5.15 10.41 0.91
N SER A 475 6.02 11.38 1.20
CA SER A 475 6.66 12.20 0.16
C SER A 475 7.55 11.36 -0.77
N LEU A 476 7.77 11.84 -2.01
CA LEU A 476 8.66 11.18 -2.96
C LEU A 476 10.09 11.02 -2.41
N GLU A 477 10.57 12.03 -1.68
CA GLU A 477 11.88 12.00 -1.06
C GLU A 477 11.98 10.90 0.02
N MET A 478 10.99 10.78 0.89
CA MET A 478 10.92 9.69 1.89
C MET A 478 10.78 8.31 1.24
N TYR A 479 10.03 8.22 0.14
CA TYR A 479 9.91 7.00 -0.65
C TYR A 479 11.27 6.57 -1.23
N GLU A 480 11.99 7.49 -1.87
CA GLU A 480 13.33 7.21 -2.41
C GLU A 480 14.34 6.89 -1.29
N ARG A 481 14.26 7.59 -0.15
CA ARG A 481 15.07 7.30 1.03
C ARG A 481 14.82 5.90 1.57
N ARG A 482 13.55 5.50 1.71
CA ARG A 482 13.19 4.14 2.13
C ARG A 482 13.67 3.09 1.15
N PHE A 483 13.62 3.37 -0.15
CA PHE A 483 14.14 2.50 -1.19
C PHE A 483 15.67 2.36 -1.12
N GLN A 484 16.40 3.41 -0.75
CA GLN A 484 17.84 3.32 -0.50
C GLN A 484 18.15 2.42 0.71
N LEU A 485 17.46 2.62 1.84
CA LEU A 485 17.61 1.77 3.03
C LEU A 485 17.30 0.30 2.72
N PHE A 486 16.25 0.06 1.92
CA PHE A 486 15.88 -1.26 1.43
C PHE A 486 17.01 -1.93 0.65
N ASN A 487 17.61 -1.22 -0.31
CA ASN A 487 18.71 -1.75 -1.11
C ASN A 487 19.97 -2.02 -0.28
N ASN A 488 20.26 -1.16 0.70
CA ASN A 488 21.38 -1.38 1.62
C ASN A 488 21.17 -2.67 2.42
N ARG A 489 19.96 -2.87 2.97
CA ARG A 489 19.61 -4.09 3.71
C ARG A 489 19.60 -5.34 2.82
N LEU A 490 19.11 -5.24 1.58
CA LEU A 490 19.19 -6.33 0.59
C LEU A 490 20.64 -6.79 0.38
N ASN A 491 21.58 -5.86 0.28
CA ASN A 491 23.00 -6.16 0.02
C ASN A 491 23.69 -6.97 1.13
N GLU A 492 23.12 -7.02 2.33
CA GLU A 492 23.63 -7.79 3.47
C GLU A 492 23.15 -9.25 3.45
N MET A 493 22.13 -9.56 2.66
CA MET A 493 21.46 -10.86 2.69
C MET A 493 22.31 -11.95 2.05
N VAL A 494 22.21 -13.16 2.62
CA VAL A 494 22.89 -14.36 2.10
C VAL A 494 21.87 -15.37 1.60
N ILE A 495 22.32 -16.31 0.76
CA ILE A 495 21.48 -17.39 0.23
C ILE A 495 21.90 -18.71 0.88
N HIS A 496 20.92 -19.42 1.42
CA HIS A 496 21.05 -20.81 1.83
C HIS A 496 20.33 -21.73 0.84
N PHE A 497 20.86 -22.93 0.65
CA PHE A 497 20.30 -23.94 -0.25
C PHE A 497 19.67 -25.07 0.56
N GLN A 498 18.40 -25.36 0.29
CA GLN A 498 17.71 -26.49 0.89
C GLN A 498 17.57 -27.64 -0.13
N PRO A 499 18.01 -28.86 0.18
CA PRO A 499 18.02 -29.97 -0.77
C PRO A 499 16.63 -30.58 -0.97
N ILE A 500 16.32 -30.91 -2.22
CA ILE A 500 15.17 -31.74 -2.59
C ILE A 500 15.70 -33.12 -2.98
N LEU A 501 15.21 -34.18 -2.33
CA LEU A 501 15.63 -35.56 -2.54
C LEU A 501 14.79 -36.25 -3.62
N TYR A 502 15.43 -36.96 -4.55
CA TYR A 502 14.75 -37.96 -5.38
C TYR A 502 14.62 -39.29 -4.62
N LEU A 503 13.38 -39.73 -4.43
CA LEU A 503 13.04 -40.99 -3.79
C LEU A 503 13.26 -42.17 -4.74
N SER A 504 14.24 -43.01 -4.39
CA SER A 504 14.49 -44.27 -5.09
C SER A 504 15.00 -45.33 -4.11
N PRO A 505 14.34 -46.49 -4.02
CA PRO A 505 14.81 -47.61 -3.18
C PRO A 505 16.19 -48.15 -3.59
N LYS A 506 16.64 -47.86 -4.82
CA LYS A 506 17.92 -48.34 -5.34
C LYS A 506 19.02 -47.29 -5.27
N ARG A 507 18.69 -46.05 -5.63
CA ARG A 507 19.64 -44.95 -5.81
C ARG A 507 19.01 -43.61 -5.45
N PRO A 508 18.85 -43.27 -4.15
CA PRO A 508 18.44 -41.94 -3.74
C PRO A 508 19.55 -40.93 -4.05
N TYR A 509 19.19 -39.72 -4.47
CA TYR A 509 20.15 -38.65 -4.75
C TYR A 509 19.50 -37.27 -4.57
N ILE A 510 20.32 -36.25 -4.28
CA ILE A 510 19.83 -34.86 -4.26
C ILE A 510 19.49 -34.46 -5.68
N TYR A 511 18.26 -34.05 -5.89
CA TYR A 511 17.68 -33.76 -7.19
C TYR A 511 17.86 -32.29 -7.58
N SER A 512 17.50 -31.40 -6.67
CA SER A 512 17.50 -29.94 -6.87
C SER A 512 17.72 -29.21 -5.55
N TRP A 513 17.90 -27.89 -5.63
CA TRP A 513 18.10 -26.99 -4.51
C TRP A 513 17.09 -25.86 -4.56
N GLU A 514 16.51 -25.53 -3.42
CA GLU A 514 15.77 -24.27 -3.25
C GLU A 514 16.68 -23.21 -2.64
N ALA A 515 16.79 -22.06 -3.30
CA ALA A 515 17.52 -20.89 -2.81
C ALA A 515 16.62 -20.07 -1.89
N LEU A 516 17.08 -19.92 -0.64
CA LEU A 516 16.35 -19.27 0.42
C LEU A 516 17.16 -18.09 0.98
N ALA A 517 16.58 -16.89 0.91
CA ALA A 517 17.17 -15.69 1.48
C ALA A 517 17.26 -15.78 3.01
N ARG A 518 18.40 -15.36 3.56
CA ARG A 518 18.69 -15.41 5.00
C ARG A 518 19.39 -14.14 5.47
N ALA A 519 18.98 -13.69 6.65
CA ALA A 519 19.67 -12.64 7.38
C ALA A 519 21.00 -13.20 7.93
N PRO A 520 22.14 -12.53 7.72
CA PRO A 520 23.46 -13.08 8.04
C PRO A 520 23.71 -13.25 9.55
N GLU A 521 22.98 -12.52 10.39
CA GLU A 521 23.24 -12.45 11.83
C GLU A 521 22.73 -13.71 12.56
N ASN A 522 21.61 -14.27 12.10
CA ASN A 522 20.90 -15.36 12.78
C ASN A 522 20.37 -16.45 11.82
N SER A 523 20.61 -16.34 10.51
CA SER A 523 20.03 -17.22 9.49
C SER A 523 18.50 -17.30 9.55
N SER A 524 17.81 -16.22 9.93
CA SER A 524 16.36 -16.13 9.85
C SER A 524 15.90 -15.71 8.45
N VAL A 525 14.60 -15.90 8.17
CA VAL A 525 13.96 -15.30 6.98
C VAL A 525 14.00 -13.77 7.14
N PRO A 526 14.40 -13.01 6.11
CA PRO A 526 14.41 -11.55 6.18
C PRO A 526 13.01 -10.97 5.96
N SER A 527 12.10 -11.22 6.90
CA SER A 527 10.70 -10.79 6.81
C SER A 527 10.54 -9.29 6.64
N ASP A 528 11.44 -8.49 7.21
CA ASP A 528 11.49 -7.03 7.07
C ASP A 528 11.56 -6.59 5.60
N LEU A 529 12.32 -7.31 4.76
CA LEU A 529 12.42 -7.02 3.33
C LEU A 529 11.17 -7.44 2.56
N PHE A 530 10.59 -8.61 2.86
CA PHE A 530 9.37 -9.06 2.20
C PHE A 530 8.17 -8.18 2.55
N GLU A 531 7.99 -7.85 3.84
CA GLU A 531 6.96 -6.93 4.32
C GLU A 531 7.11 -5.53 3.68
N ALA A 532 8.34 -5.03 3.55
CA ALA A 532 8.60 -3.77 2.87
C ALA A 532 8.29 -3.84 1.37
N ALA A 533 8.64 -4.93 0.70
CA ALA A 533 8.31 -5.11 -0.71
C ALA A 533 6.80 -5.08 -0.96
N GLU A 534 6.02 -5.73 -0.10
CA GLU A 534 4.55 -5.71 -0.16
C GLU A 534 3.96 -4.33 0.17
N LEU A 535 4.44 -3.69 1.23
CA LEU A 535 3.93 -2.39 1.68
C LEU A 535 4.19 -1.25 0.69
N TRP A 536 5.39 -1.21 0.10
CA TRP A 536 5.84 -0.14 -0.78
C TRP A 536 5.58 -0.42 -2.26
N GLY A 537 5.25 -1.67 -2.58
CA GLY A 537 4.73 -2.09 -3.87
C GLY A 537 5.80 -2.43 -4.90
N LEU A 538 5.39 -2.36 -6.16
CA LEU A 538 6.05 -3.02 -7.29
C LEU A 538 7.56 -2.71 -7.43
N LYS A 539 8.00 -1.46 -7.21
CA LYS A 539 9.42 -1.09 -7.34
C LYS A 539 10.30 -1.89 -6.36
N PHE A 540 9.82 -2.10 -5.15
CA PHE A 540 10.54 -2.83 -4.11
C PHE A 540 10.51 -4.35 -4.38
N MET A 541 9.35 -4.89 -4.78
CA MET A 541 9.23 -6.30 -5.19
C MET A 541 10.18 -6.65 -6.34
N LEU A 542 10.19 -5.83 -7.40
CA LEU A 542 11.05 -6.02 -8.56
C LEU A 542 12.54 -5.99 -8.18
N GLU A 543 12.95 -5.05 -7.33
CA GLU A 543 14.35 -4.94 -6.94
C GLU A 543 14.79 -6.10 -6.05
N LEU A 544 13.92 -6.54 -5.13
CA LEU A 544 14.15 -7.72 -4.30
C LEU A 544 14.31 -8.99 -5.15
N ASP A 545 13.39 -9.25 -6.07
CA ASP A 545 13.43 -10.45 -6.90
C ASP A 545 14.65 -10.45 -7.82
N LYS A 546 14.99 -9.29 -8.42
CA LYS A 546 16.20 -9.14 -9.24
C LYS A 546 17.45 -9.44 -8.42
N TYR A 547 17.54 -8.87 -7.22
CA TYR A 547 18.67 -9.06 -6.32
C TYR A 547 18.81 -10.53 -5.93
N PHE A 548 17.76 -11.16 -5.41
CA PHE A 548 17.84 -12.55 -4.95
C PHE A 548 18.03 -13.54 -6.09
N LEU A 549 17.52 -13.27 -7.29
CA LEU A 549 17.83 -14.07 -8.47
C LEU A 549 19.33 -14.08 -8.76
N LYS A 550 19.95 -12.89 -8.86
CA LYS A 550 21.38 -12.77 -9.14
C LYS A 550 22.20 -13.39 -8.02
N THR A 551 21.90 -13.05 -6.77
CA THR A 551 22.62 -13.55 -5.59
C THR A 551 22.48 -15.06 -5.43
N ALA A 552 21.32 -15.65 -5.74
CA ALA A 552 21.10 -17.09 -5.70
C ALA A 552 21.98 -17.83 -6.71
N VAL A 553 22.00 -17.39 -7.98
CA VAL A 553 22.80 -18.05 -9.02
C VAL A 553 24.29 -17.88 -8.76
N THR A 554 24.75 -16.67 -8.40
CA THR A 554 26.16 -16.45 -8.07
C THR A 554 26.58 -17.25 -6.82
N SER A 555 25.71 -17.35 -5.80
CA SER A 555 26.00 -18.15 -4.60
C SER A 555 26.02 -19.65 -4.91
N TYR A 556 25.12 -20.11 -5.79
CA TYR A 556 25.06 -21.51 -6.21
C TYR A 556 26.33 -21.91 -6.98
N ARG A 557 26.83 -21.03 -7.86
CA ARG A 557 28.12 -21.19 -8.53
C ARG A 557 29.27 -21.35 -7.55
N LYS A 558 29.34 -20.48 -6.53
CA LYS A 558 30.36 -20.56 -5.48
C LYS A 558 30.26 -21.89 -4.71
N ALA A 559 29.05 -22.30 -4.33
CA ALA A 559 28.82 -23.55 -3.62
C ALA A 559 29.27 -24.77 -4.44
N CYS A 560 28.90 -24.85 -5.72
CA CYS A 560 29.36 -25.92 -6.64
C CYS A 560 30.88 -26.00 -6.79
N ASN A 561 31.57 -24.86 -6.82
CA ASN A 561 33.03 -24.82 -6.95
C ASN A 561 33.74 -25.30 -5.67
N ASN A 562 33.13 -25.09 -4.51
CA ASN A 562 33.69 -25.49 -3.21
C ASN A 562 33.40 -26.95 -2.87
N THR A 563 32.45 -27.61 -3.52
CA THR A 563 32.13 -29.03 -3.28
C THR A 563 33.18 -29.96 -3.89
N PRO A 564 33.79 -30.89 -3.11
CA PRO A 564 34.78 -31.85 -3.61
C PRO A 564 34.27 -32.73 -4.76
N GLY A 565 35.06 -32.81 -5.83
CA GLY A 565 34.75 -33.53 -7.06
C GLY A 565 33.97 -32.64 -8.04
N LYS A 566 34.71 -31.89 -8.88
CA LYS A 566 34.19 -30.93 -9.85
C LYS A 566 32.95 -31.47 -10.57
N GLN A 567 31.78 -30.86 -10.32
CA GLN A 567 30.59 -31.12 -11.13
C GLN A 567 30.87 -30.59 -12.54
N ARG A 568 30.70 -31.43 -13.55
CA ARG A 568 30.64 -30.92 -14.93
C ARG A 568 29.31 -30.18 -15.09
N PRO A 569 29.16 -29.25 -16.05
CA PRO A 569 27.90 -28.54 -16.27
C PRO A 569 26.69 -29.50 -16.42
N GLU A 570 26.90 -30.67 -17.01
CA GLU A 570 25.88 -31.73 -17.11
C GLU A 570 25.46 -32.38 -15.78
N ASP A 571 26.27 -32.24 -14.73
CA ASP A 571 26.01 -32.76 -13.38
C ASP A 571 25.28 -31.74 -12.50
N MET A 572 24.99 -30.54 -13.02
CA MET A 572 24.27 -29.50 -12.26
C MET A 572 22.82 -29.89 -12.00
N GLN A 573 22.44 -29.68 -10.75
CA GLN A 573 21.08 -29.88 -10.25
C GLN A 573 20.25 -28.63 -10.55
N GLU A 574 18.93 -28.79 -10.55
CA GLU A 574 18.04 -27.65 -10.71
C GLU A 574 18.14 -26.70 -9.51
N LEU A 575 18.07 -25.40 -9.77
CA LEU A 575 18.06 -24.34 -8.76
C LEU A 575 16.70 -23.63 -8.83
N ALA A 576 15.96 -23.72 -7.74
CA ALA A 576 14.70 -23.02 -7.54
C ALA A 576 14.94 -21.67 -6.84
N VAL A 577 14.32 -20.61 -7.37
CA VAL A 577 14.36 -19.26 -6.80
C VAL A 577 12.94 -18.71 -6.71
N ASN A 578 12.56 -18.24 -5.53
CA ASN A 578 11.26 -17.61 -5.29
C ASN A 578 11.10 -16.30 -6.06
N VAL A 579 9.90 -16.02 -6.58
CA VAL A 579 9.59 -14.79 -7.31
C VAL A 579 8.14 -14.34 -7.11
N TYR A 580 7.90 -13.03 -7.06
CA TYR A 580 6.55 -12.48 -7.08
C TYR A 580 5.90 -12.61 -8.47
N PRO A 581 4.61 -13.00 -8.57
CA PRO A 581 3.88 -12.99 -9.84
C PRO A 581 3.94 -11.65 -10.58
N GLN A 582 3.91 -10.55 -9.83
CA GLN A 582 3.95 -9.19 -10.34
C GLN A 582 5.28 -8.92 -11.05
N SER A 583 6.41 -9.38 -10.50
CA SER A 583 7.73 -9.17 -11.10
C SER A 583 7.85 -9.77 -12.50
N LEU A 584 7.27 -10.95 -12.69
CA LEU A 584 7.24 -11.69 -13.97
C LEU A 584 6.47 -10.96 -15.08
N MET A 585 5.66 -9.97 -14.75
CA MET A 585 4.93 -9.15 -15.74
C MET A 585 5.75 -8.01 -16.31
N HIS A 586 6.97 -7.78 -15.80
CA HIS A 586 7.77 -6.62 -16.18
C HIS A 586 9.03 -7.01 -16.95
N GLU A 587 9.27 -6.29 -18.05
CA GLU A 587 10.43 -6.44 -18.91
C GLU A 587 11.76 -6.32 -18.14
N ALA A 588 11.80 -5.52 -17.07
CA ALA A 588 12.98 -5.36 -16.23
C ALA A 588 13.40 -6.68 -15.55
N TYR A 589 12.44 -7.48 -15.07
CA TYR A 589 12.74 -8.78 -14.47
C TYR A 589 13.11 -9.81 -15.54
N PHE A 590 12.43 -9.78 -16.70
CA PHE A 590 12.79 -10.62 -17.86
C PHE A 590 14.25 -10.39 -18.29
N LYS A 591 14.67 -9.13 -18.36
CA LYS A 591 16.06 -8.75 -18.64
C LYS A 591 17.01 -9.27 -17.57
N ALA A 592 16.67 -9.14 -16.28
CA ALA A 592 17.50 -9.66 -15.19
C ALA A 592 17.69 -11.18 -15.27
N VAL A 593 16.64 -11.95 -15.59
CA VAL A 593 16.76 -13.40 -15.83
C VAL A 593 17.69 -13.68 -17.00
N LYS A 594 17.49 -12.98 -18.11
CA LYS A 594 18.35 -13.12 -19.29
C LYS A 594 19.82 -12.78 -18.98
N GLU A 595 20.06 -11.70 -18.25
CA GLU A 595 21.39 -11.27 -17.82
C GLU A 595 22.05 -12.33 -16.94
N VAL A 596 21.36 -12.87 -15.94
CA VAL A 596 21.91 -13.92 -15.07
C VAL A 596 22.26 -15.20 -15.86
N LEU A 597 21.44 -15.57 -16.86
CA LEU A 597 21.73 -16.71 -17.74
C LEU A 597 22.93 -16.46 -18.66
N LEU A 598 23.11 -15.23 -19.15
CA LEU A 598 24.19 -14.84 -20.06
C LEU A 598 25.51 -14.53 -19.34
N GLU A 599 25.47 -13.78 -18.24
CA GLU A 599 26.66 -13.32 -17.50
C GLU A 599 27.35 -14.48 -16.80
N GLU A 600 26.57 -15.43 -16.26
CA GLU A 600 27.17 -16.50 -15.48
C GLU A 600 27.68 -17.62 -16.38
N GLU A 601 27.05 -17.88 -17.54
CA GLU A 601 27.23 -19.08 -18.41
C GLU A 601 27.38 -20.40 -17.61
N PHE A 602 26.91 -20.39 -16.36
CA PHE A 602 27.20 -21.41 -15.37
C PHE A 602 26.01 -22.37 -15.29
N ILE A 603 24.82 -21.82 -15.05
CA ILE A 603 23.59 -22.60 -14.97
C ILE A 603 22.95 -22.71 -16.36
N GLN A 604 22.66 -23.94 -16.78
CA GLN A 604 21.84 -24.17 -17.97
C GLN A 604 20.44 -23.62 -17.73
N ALA A 605 19.84 -22.95 -18.71
CA ALA A 605 18.59 -22.25 -18.49
C ALA A 605 17.45 -23.18 -18.03
N GLU A 606 17.42 -24.41 -18.55
CA GLU A 606 16.43 -25.43 -18.18
C GLU A 606 16.58 -25.89 -16.71
N LYS A 607 17.70 -25.56 -16.06
CA LYS A 607 17.97 -25.87 -14.66
C LYS A 607 17.56 -24.74 -13.71
N LEU A 608 17.26 -23.56 -14.21
CA LEU A 608 16.72 -22.46 -13.39
C LEU A 608 15.20 -22.59 -13.33
N ILE A 609 14.68 -22.73 -12.11
CA ILE A 609 13.25 -22.82 -11.83
C ILE A 609 12.84 -21.58 -11.03
N LEU A 610 11.82 -20.87 -11.49
CA LEU A 610 11.24 -19.77 -10.72
C LEU A 610 9.98 -20.25 -9.99
N GLU A 611 9.96 -20.12 -8.66
CA GLU A 611 8.86 -20.59 -7.81
C GLU A 611 7.86 -19.49 -7.51
N ILE A 612 6.58 -19.79 -7.75
CA ILE A 612 5.47 -18.85 -7.59
C ILE A 612 4.55 -19.40 -6.50
N SER A 613 4.49 -18.71 -5.36
CA SER A 613 3.60 -19.09 -4.24
C SER A 613 2.12 -18.96 -4.62
N GLU A 614 1.30 -19.90 -4.15
CA GLU A 614 -0.16 -19.84 -4.26
C GLU A 614 -0.77 -18.72 -3.39
N LYS A 615 -0.12 -18.34 -2.29
CA LYS A 615 -0.61 -17.32 -1.35
C LYS A 615 -0.65 -15.94 -1.97
N LEU A 616 0.21 -15.68 -2.97
CA LEU A 616 0.28 -14.40 -3.65
C LEU A 616 -0.77 -14.31 -4.78
N PRO A 617 -1.54 -13.20 -4.87
CA PRO A 617 -2.50 -13.02 -5.95
C PRO A 617 -1.78 -12.98 -7.30
N LEU A 618 -2.36 -13.66 -8.29
CA LEU A 618 -1.92 -13.51 -9.67
C LEU A 618 -2.42 -12.18 -10.25
N PRO A 619 -1.74 -11.62 -11.27
CA PRO A 619 -2.27 -10.48 -12.00
C PRO A 619 -3.67 -10.76 -12.55
N ASP A 620 -4.54 -9.74 -12.60
CA ASP A 620 -5.98 -9.83 -12.90
C ASP A 620 -6.34 -10.49 -14.25
N THR A 621 -5.35 -10.77 -15.10
CA THR A 621 -5.53 -11.49 -16.36
C THR A 621 -4.59 -12.67 -16.44
N LEU A 622 -5.09 -13.87 -16.10
CA LEU A 622 -4.29 -15.09 -16.17
C LEU A 622 -3.80 -15.34 -17.60
N LYS A 623 -4.56 -14.95 -18.62
CA LYS A 623 -4.13 -15.09 -20.02
C LYS A 623 -2.88 -14.26 -20.33
N VAL A 624 -2.80 -13.02 -19.85
CA VAL A 624 -1.61 -12.18 -20.04
C VAL A 624 -0.45 -12.75 -19.25
N PHE A 625 -0.68 -13.12 -17.99
CA PHE A 625 0.34 -13.75 -17.15
C PHE A 625 0.91 -15.02 -17.80
N ARG A 626 0.05 -15.90 -18.33
CA ARG A 626 0.45 -17.11 -19.08
C ARG A 626 1.26 -16.78 -20.32
N LYS A 627 0.86 -15.75 -21.07
CA LYS A 627 1.61 -15.29 -22.25
C LYS A 627 3.02 -14.85 -21.85
N GLU A 628 3.14 -14.07 -20.78
CA GLU A 628 4.44 -13.61 -20.28
C GLU A 628 5.31 -14.77 -19.82
N LEU A 629 4.78 -15.71 -19.04
CA LEU A 629 5.50 -16.95 -18.68
C LEU A 629 5.90 -17.77 -19.91
N GLY A 630 5.04 -17.81 -20.93
CA GLY A 630 5.35 -18.40 -22.23
C GLY A 630 6.55 -17.74 -22.91
N ASN A 631 6.76 -16.43 -22.74
CA ASN A 631 7.94 -15.73 -23.23
C ASN A 631 9.20 -16.20 -22.49
N TYR A 632 9.15 -16.34 -21.16
CA TYR A 632 10.28 -16.90 -20.38
C TYR A 632 10.63 -18.33 -20.83
N VAL A 633 9.64 -19.21 -20.99
CA VAL A 633 9.88 -20.59 -21.42
C VAL A 633 10.39 -20.66 -22.86
N ARG A 634 9.79 -19.92 -23.78
CA ARG A 634 10.15 -19.99 -25.21
C ARG A 634 11.49 -19.33 -25.49
N ASP A 635 11.72 -18.16 -24.91
CA ASP A 635 12.83 -17.28 -25.30
C ASP A 635 14.03 -17.43 -24.36
N LEU A 636 13.82 -17.79 -23.09
CA LEU A 636 14.88 -18.03 -22.10
C LEU A 636 15.04 -19.50 -21.70
N LYS A 637 14.05 -20.38 -21.96
CA LYS A 637 14.08 -21.82 -21.63
C LYS A 637 14.15 -22.17 -20.14
N ILE A 638 13.71 -21.28 -19.27
CA ILE A 638 13.61 -21.54 -17.83
C ILE A 638 12.32 -22.29 -17.48
N GLY A 639 12.30 -22.94 -16.30
CA GLY A 639 11.10 -23.59 -15.76
C GLY A 639 10.39 -22.77 -14.68
N PHE A 640 9.16 -23.13 -14.38
CA PHE A 640 8.36 -22.54 -13.29
C PHE A 640 7.90 -23.61 -12.30
N ALA A 641 7.77 -23.26 -11.03
CA ALA A 641 7.15 -24.09 -10.00
C ALA A 641 5.94 -23.38 -9.39
N ILE A 642 4.96 -24.16 -8.95
CA ILE A 642 3.90 -23.68 -8.05
C ILE A 642 4.28 -24.10 -6.63
N ASP A 643 4.38 -23.11 -5.75
CA ASP A 643 4.72 -23.29 -4.34
C ASP A 643 3.48 -23.15 -3.44
N ASP A 644 3.55 -23.68 -2.21
CA ASP A 644 2.44 -23.69 -1.24
C ASP A 644 1.11 -24.32 -1.76
N PHE A 645 1.19 -25.36 -2.60
CA PHE A 645 -0.01 -25.92 -3.24
C PHE A 645 -1.01 -26.45 -2.20
N GLY A 646 -2.25 -25.97 -2.29
CA GLY A 646 -3.39 -26.41 -1.49
C GLY A 646 -3.68 -25.57 -0.24
N VAL A 647 -2.94 -24.48 -0.04
CA VAL A 647 -3.19 -23.48 1.03
C VAL A 647 -4.16 -22.38 0.57
N GLY A 648 -4.39 -22.24 -0.74
CA GLY A 648 -5.26 -21.22 -1.34
C GLY A 648 -6.51 -21.79 -2.06
N HIS A 649 -7.34 -20.89 -2.59
CA HIS A 649 -8.59 -21.23 -3.29
C HIS A 649 -8.45 -21.41 -4.82
N SER A 650 -7.23 -21.39 -5.38
CA SER A 650 -6.99 -21.25 -6.84
C SER A 650 -6.02 -22.26 -7.46
N SER A 651 -5.54 -23.25 -6.69
CA SER A 651 -4.45 -24.18 -7.06
C SER A 651 -4.66 -24.89 -8.40
N VAL A 652 -5.88 -25.32 -8.70
CA VAL A 652 -6.24 -26.01 -9.96
C VAL A 652 -6.16 -25.07 -11.17
N ASN A 653 -6.57 -23.81 -11.01
CA ASN A 653 -6.51 -22.81 -12.08
C ASN A 653 -5.06 -22.41 -12.41
N ARG A 654 -4.15 -22.44 -11.41
CA ARG A 654 -2.71 -22.24 -11.60
C ARG A 654 -2.08 -23.43 -12.33
N LEU A 655 -2.39 -24.66 -11.91
CA LEU A 655 -1.87 -25.87 -12.53
C LEU A 655 -2.21 -25.95 -14.02
N THR A 656 -3.47 -25.74 -14.38
CA THR A 656 -3.96 -25.85 -15.77
C THR A 656 -3.46 -24.72 -16.66
N GLY A 657 -3.10 -23.58 -16.07
CA GLY A 657 -2.65 -22.40 -16.78
C GLY A 657 -1.17 -22.30 -17.05
N LEU A 658 -0.34 -22.73 -16.10
CA LEU A 658 1.09 -22.41 -16.09
C LEU A 658 2.00 -23.51 -16.65
N ASN A 659 1.47 -24.72 -16.85
CA ASN A 659 2.25 -25.91 -17.19
C ASN A 659 3.59 -26.00 -16.42
N PRO A 660 3.57 -25.94 -15.08
CA PRO A 660 4.78 -25.83 -14.29
C PRO A 660 5.68 -27.06 -14.47
N ALA A 661 6.98 -26.88 -14.25
CA ALA A 661 7.93 -27.96 -14.09
C ALA A 661 7.72 -28.68 -12.77
N HIS A 662 7.48 -27.95 -11.67
CA HIS A 662 7.29 -28.51 -10.32
C HIS A 662 5.99 -28.06 -9.66
N VAL A 663 5.47 -28.88 -8.77
CA VAL A 663 4.34 -28.55 -7.88
C VAL A 663 4.73 -28.96 -6.48
N LYS A 664 4.83 -28.00 -5.55
CA LYS A 664 5.24 -28.25 -4.17
C LYS A 664 4.00 -28.27 -3.28
N ILE A 665 3.76 -29.41 -2.64
CA ILE A 665 2.67 -29.62 -1.68
C ILE A 665 3.14 -29.11 -0.33
N ASP A 666 2.39 -28.16 0.23
CA ASP A 666 2.72 -27.50 1.50
C ASP A 666 2.83 -28.50 2.67
N ARG A 667 3.73 -28.20 3.62
CA ARG A 667 3.96 -29.01 4.82
C ARG A 667 2.71 -29.25 5.67
N ASP A 668 1.75 -28.32 5.67
CA ASP A 668 0.55 -28.40 6.49
C ASP A 668 -0.33 -29.58 6.03
N ILE A 669 -0.32 -29.89 4.73
CA ILE A 669 -0.99 -31.08 4.19
C ILE A 669 -0.37 -32.36 4.75
N LEU A 670 0.96 -32.40 4.89
CA LEU A 670 1.65 -33.52 5.51
C LEU A 670 1.24 -33.65 6.98
N GLN A 671 1.16 -32.53 7.71
CA GLN A 671 0.78 -32.52 9.13
C GLN A 671 -0.69 -32.90 9.37
N GLN A 672 -1.60 -32.58 8.45
CA GLN A 672 -3.02 -32.98 8.54
C GLN A 672 -3.22 -34.50 8.55
N ALA A 673 -2.26 -35.28 8.05
CA ALA A 673 -2.31 -36.73 8.13
C ALA A 673 -2.21 -37.27 9.57
N ASN A 674 -1.74 -36.46 10.54
CA ASN A 674 -1.84 -36.79 11.97
C ASN A 674 -3.30 -36.90 12.44
N LEU A 675 -4.19 -36.05 11.89
CA LEU A 675 -5.59 -36.00 12.28
C LEU A 675 -6.42 -37.00 11.48
N ASN A 676 -6.10 -37.19 10.20
CA ASN A 676 -6.82 -38.06 9.27
C ASN A 676 -5.84 -38.94 8.48
N PRO A 677 -5.50 -40.16 8.92
CA PRO A 677 -4.44 -41.01 8.34
C PRO A 677 -4.57 -41.38 6.85
N GLY A 678 -5.75 -41.17 6.24
CA GLY A 678 -5.99 -41.39 4.80
C GLY A 678 -6.04 -40.12 3.95
N SER A 679 -5.97 -38.91 4.53
CA SER A 679 -6.07 -37.66 3.77
C SER A 679 -4.89 -37.50 2.81
N ILE A 680 -3.68 -37.86 3.24
CA ILE A 680 -2.45 -37.76 2.44
C ILE A 680 -2.49 -38.65 1.19
N ASP A 681 -3.06 -39.85 1.28
CA ASP A 681 -3.22 -40.77 0.16
C ASP A 681 -4.14 -40.18 -0.91
N ILE A 682 -5.23 -39.53 -0.49
CA ILE A 682 -6.21 -38.87 -1.37
C ILE A 682 -5.56 -37.65 -2.03
N ILE A 683 -4.93 -36.78 -1.23
CA ILE A 683 -4.35 -35.53 -1.71
C ILE A 683 -3.19 -35.80 -2.68
N CYS A 684 -2.28 -36.72 -2.35
CA CYS A 684 -1.17 -37.08 -3.23
C CYS A 684 -1.68 -37.61 -4.57
N LYS A 685 -2.65 -38.53 -4.56
CA LYS A 685 -3.26 -39.05 -5.80
C LYS A 685 -3.93 -37.94 -6.60
N PHE A 686 -4.74 -37.12 -5.95
CA PHE A 686 -5.43 -35.98 -6.58
C PHE A 686 -4.44 -35.03 -7.26
N VAL A 687 -3.36 -34.64 -6.57
CA VAL A 687 -2.34 -33.75 -7.13
C VAL A 687 -1.60 -34.43 -8.28
N LEU A 688 -1.23 -35.70 -8.15
CA LEU A 688 -0.55 -36.46 -9.22
C LEU A 688 -1.43 -36.61 -10.46
N ASP A 689 -2.71 -36.92 -10.29
CA ASP A 689 -3.67 -37.06 -11.38
C ASP A 689 -3.89 -35.71 -12.08
N LEU A 690 -4.16 -34.63 -11.33
CA LEU A 690 -4.30 -33.28 -11.88
C LEU A 690 -3.02 -32.77 -12.57
N ALA A 691 -1.87 -33.12 -12.02
CA ALA A 691 -0.57 -32.79 -12.58
C ALA A 691 -0.35 -33.48 -13.94
N SER A 692 -0.79 -34.73 -14.07
CA SER A 692 -0.49 -35.57 -15.25
C SER A 692 -1.55 -35.50 -16.35
N GLU A 693 -2.76 -35.04 -16.05
CA GLU A 693 -3.86 -34.98 -17.02
C GLU A 693 -3.60 -34.01 -18.18
N GLY A 694 -3.67 -34.52 -19.41
CA GLY A 694 -3.63 -33.72 -20.65
C GLY A 694 -2.26 -33.14 -21.03
N ARG A 695 -1.17 -33.58 -20.41
CA ARG A 695 0.19 -33.02 -20.63
C ARG A 695 1.14 -34.02 -21.28
N SER A 696 2.02 -33.53 -22.15
CA SER A 696 3.10 -34.33 -22.73
C SER A 696 4.19 -34.71 -21.71
N HIS A 697 4.37 -33.90 -20.66
CA HIS A 697 5.26 -34.18 -19.52
C HIS A 697 4.57 -33.76 -18.23
N ALA A 698 4.43 -34.69 -17.27
CA ALA A 698 3.87 -34.38 -15.96
C ALA A 698 4.87 -33.56 -15.12
N PRO A 699 4.40 -32.58 -14.33
CA PRO A 699 5.27 -31.86 -13.41
C PRO A 699 5.78 -32.79 -12.31
N LYS A 700 6.92 -32.44 -11.74
CA LYS A 700 7.51 -33.13 -10.60
C LYS A 700 6.80 -32.65 -9.34
N VAL A 701 6.09 -33.56 -8.67
CA VAL A 701 5.39 -33.25 -7.41
C VAL A 701 6.37 -33.42 -6.24
N VAL A 702 6.58 -32.35 -5.48
CA VAL A 702 7.46 -32.28 -4.31
C VAL A 702 6.58 -32.22 -3.05
N ILE A 703 6.89 -33.01 -2.03
CA ILE A 703 6.28 -32.86 -0.70
C ILE A 703 7.24 -32.13 0.22
N GLU A 704 6.76 -31.07 0.88
CA GLU A 704 7.54 -30.29 1.82
C GLU A 704 7.37 -30.72 3.29
N GLY A 705 8.28 -30.22 4.12
CA GLY A 705 8.17 -30.34 5.57
C GLY A 705 8.45 -31.73 6.12
N PHE A 706 9.11 -32.61 5.34
CA PHE A 706 9.43 -33.95 5.81
C PHE A 706 10.54 -33.95 6.88
N ASP A 707 10.17 -34.28 8.10
CA ASP A 707 11.04 -34.32 9.28
C ASP A 707 10.85 -35.60 10.09
N SER A 708 11.51 -35.71 11.24
CA SER A 708 11.43 -36.89 12.11
C SER A 708 10.06 -37.08 12.77
N THR A 709 9.22 -36.05 12.76
CA THR A 709 7.86 -36.05 13.33
C THR A 709 6.78 -36.28 12.28
N SER A 710 7.18 -36.46 11.01
CA SER A 710 6.24 -36.65 9.91
C SER A 710 5.37 -37.91 10.10
N PRO A 711 4.04 -37.81 9.90
CA PRO A 711 3.11 -38.92 10.14
C PRO A 711 3.19 -40.07 9.13
N VAL A 712 4.00 -39.93 8.09
CA VAL A 712 4.14 -40.91 7.00
C VAL A 712 5.60 -41.22 6.74
N THR A 713 5.88 -42.44 6.30
CA THR A 713 7.23 -42.87 5.92
C THR A 713 7.55 -42.47 4.48
N LEU A 714 8.85 -42.33 4.16
CA LEU A 714 9.29 -42.10 2.76
C LEU A 714 8.89 -43.27 1.85
N GLY A 715 8.89 -44.51 2.37
CA GLY A 715 8.41 -45.69 1.65
C GLY A 715 6.92 -45.59 1.26
N LYS A 716 6.06 -45.07 2.16
CA LYS A 716 4.65 -44.80 1.86
C LYS A 716 4.50 -43.76 0.76
N LEU A 717 5.20 -42.62 0.86
CA LEU A 717 5.17 -41.58 -0.19
C LEU A 717 5.63 -42.12 -1.55
N TYR A 718 6.70 -42.92 -1.57
CA TYR A 718 7.18 -43.57 -2.79
C TYR A 718 6.13 -44.52 -3.41
N LYS A 719 5.45 -45.34 -2.59
CA LYS A 719 4.35 -46.21 -3.03
C LYS A 719 3.17 -45.41 -3.61
N LEU A 720 2.90 -44.22 -3.08
CA LEU A 720 1.86 -43.32 -3.57
C LEU A 720 2.20 -42.64 -4.91
N GLY A 721 3.41 -42.84 -5.44
CA GLY A 721 3.85 -42.24 -6.70
C GLY A 721 4.65 -40.95 -6.53
N ILE A 722 4.83 -40.46 -5.31
CA ILE A 722 5.68 -39.30 -5.03
C ILE A 722 7.14 -39.69 -5.23
N ARG A 723 7.91 -38.79 -5.85
CA ARG A 723 9.32 -39.01 -6.17
C ARG A 723 10.24 -37.93 -5.63
N TYR A 724 9.71 -36.81 -5.15
CA TYR A 724 10.50 -35.68 -4.69
C TYR A 724 10.03 -35.26 -3.30
N VAL A 725 10.97 -35.11 -2.37
CA VAL A 725 10.67 -34.74 -0.98
C VAL A 725 11.70 -33.74 -0.46
N GLN A 726 11.24 -32.75 0.28
CA GLN A 726 12.05 -31.74 0.94
C GLN A 726 11.72 -31.70 2.44
N GLY A 727 12.73 -31.47 3.28
CA GLY A 727 12.53 -31.26 4.71
C GLY A 727 13.78 -31.54 5.56
N TYR A 728 13.68 -31.32 6.87
CA TYR A 728 14.84 -31.35 7.77
C TYR A 728 15.51 -32.72 7.89
N THR A 729 14.77 -33.81 7.72
CA THR A 729 15.36 -35.17 7.68
C THR A 729 16.28 -35.35 6.46
N ILE A 730 16.02 -34.62 5.38
CA ILE A 730 16.84 -34.65 4.15
C ILE A 730 18.07 -33.77 4.33
N GLY A 731 17.85 -32.51 4.73
CA GLY A 731 18.89 -31.54 4.98
C GLY A 731 18.31 -30.17 5.32
N LYS A 732 18.93 -29.47 6.26
CA LYS A 732 18.58 -28.08 6.58
C LYS A 732 19.16 -27.14 5.52
N ALA A 733 18.55 -25.96 5.38
CA ALA A 733 19.07 -24.90 4.52
C ALA A 733 20.45 -24.44 5.02
N GLY A 734 21.48 -24.56 4.19
CA GLY A 734 22.85 -24.15 4.51
C GLY A 734 23.51 -23.35 3.39
N ASN A 735 24.61 -22.68 3.69
CA ASN A 735 25.40 -21.91 2.71
C ASN A 735 26.17 -22.79 1.70
N GLU A 736 26.25 -24.09 1.95
CA GLU A 736 26.88 -25.08 1.08
C GLU A 736 25.86 -26.03 0.46
N ILE A 737 26.20 -26.58 -0.69
CA ILE A 737 25.48 -27.71 -1.28
C ILE A 737 26.14 -29.02 -0.85
N ILE A 738 25.33 -30.02 -0.52
CA ILE A 738 25.78 -31.32 0.00
C ILE A 738 25.68 -32.43 -1.04
N ARG A 739 26.59 -33.41 -0.91
CA ARG A 739 26.44 -34.74 -1.52
C ARG A 739 26.00 -35.73 -0.43
N LEU A 740 25.20 -36.72 -0.81
CA LEU A 740 24.83 -37.79 0.11
C LEU A 740 26.08 -38.62 0.43
N GLU A 741 26.57 -38.49 1.66
CA GLU A 741 27.64 -39.34 2.17
C GLU A 741 27.19 -40.81 2.18
N PRO A 742 28.11 -41.80 2.07
CA PRO A 742 27.74 -43.21 1.99
C PRO A 742 26.81 -43.69 3.12
N GLN A 743 27.00 -43.16 4.33
CA GLN A 743 26.14 -43.46 5.48
C GLN A 743 24.72 -42.89 5.31
N GLN A 744 24.60 -41.62 4.94
CA GLN A 744 23.31 -40.97 4.70
C GLN A 744 22.59 -41.60 3.50
N TYR A 745 23.32 -41.92 2.44
CA TYR A 745 22.81 -42.66 1.28
C TYR A 745 22.19 -44.00 1.69
N ASN A 746 22.91 -44.81 2.48
CA ASN A 746 22.42 -46.11 2.93
C ASN A 746 21.23 -45.97 3.90
N TYR A 747 21.26 -44.98 4.79
CA TYR A 747 20.15 -44.66 5.68
C TYR A 747 18.88 -44.34 4.88
N LEU A 748 18.96 -43.37 3.95
CA LEU A 748 17.85 -42.97 3.07
C LEU A 748 17.33 -44.15 2.25
N LYS A 749 18.25 -44.95 1.68
CA LYS A 749 17.90 -46.15 0.91
C LYS A 749 17.09 -47.14 1.75
N ASN A 750 17.48 -47.36 3.01
CA ASN A 750 16.79 -48.27 3.91
C ASN A 750 15.40 -47.74 4.28
N ILE A 751 15.26 -46.47 4.69
CA ILE A 751 13.95 -45.91 5.08
C ILE A 751 12.98 -45.73 3.91
N ILE A 752 13.47 -45.60 2.67
CA ILE A 752 12.63 -45.61 1.46
C ILE A 752 12.17 -47.05 1.14
N SER A 753 12.99 -48.06 1.46
CA SER A 753 12.70 -49.47 1.19
C SER A 753 11.82 -50.11 2.28
N CYS A 754 11.94 -49.68 3.54
CA CYS A 754 11.07 -50.08 4.63
C CYS A 754 9.69 -49.48 4.40
N ALA A 755 8.69 -50.34 4.24
CA ALA A 755 7.42 -49.96 3.68
C ALA A 755 6.26 -50.41 4.54
N ASP A 756 6.29 -50.07 5.83
CA ASP A 756 5.15 -50.09 6.73
C ASP A 756 5.18 -48.83 7.60
#